data_AF-A0A9E3NP84-F1
#
_entry.id   AF-A0A9E3NP84-F1
#
_cell.length_a   1.000
_cell.length_b   1.000
_cell.length_c   1.000
_cell.angle_alpha   90.00
_cell.angle_beta   90.00
_cell.angle_gamma   90.00
#
_symmetry.space_group_name_H-M   'P 1'
#
loop_
_entity.id
_entity.type
_entity.pdbx_description
1 polymer ?
#
loop_
_entity_poly.entity_id
_entity_poly.type
_entity_poly.pdbx_seq_one_letter_code
_entity_poly.pdbx_strand_id
1 'polypeptide(L)'
;MKRFLTVVMLAGAALSALGPASCTTKEPQQTTYFERSINPILTTSCVRTNTGAGCHVADAKGNALGNLDTASFAGVNKRRDLLLDYGPYGQPAFLVKNIDPFQVEVQTYDGKKVAITTDIKHAGGSILDPTGTAYQTLRRWIQNGATENNTGVRPANAERQPCNPFVPSRPEFDVTRDPPRGDFAAFRDRVNPVITGNGDSSTGCAAGNCHGTVANSLYFTCGATPEQLRWNYFAAEEYLAQTPEQSELLRRPLSPAQGGAYHEGGVIFSSPSDDSYRALDEWARSHGPLEVDITDPGFLFFSQKVQPLLVKKGCMMAQCHSASMFHDYRLRGGSGGSFSLSATRKNYELSLAQLSVESEDINASRMVRKNLYRPEVCGVAGCEKPAGILHRGGPLLEDFGDRAASPAACAAAMPPYDYDNGDLDKIPAYCVLEEWLRRERDVFKLAPLSAVVYVRRPLGSVMRSQDFDVYAPGSDLRRQPVSLAGGVVTAVGVERSLTAGCGLDPATADIRRPQVSWDGAKVAFAARSSASEPLAIYEMNADGSGCAKHPEINAGPPTQNGLLIHNFDPSYGPADGGLRIVFASTRGNLRPESYDYQGPQRTPADPSKPNANLYVSEPDPKTPGARRIRQLTYLLNMEREPSFMSDGRVIFTTEKRAPSFAQLALRRINLDGGDYHPLYAQRGSIGHPEATQVVELADKDFAAIFRTPSTPHGGGAIAVFNRSIGIDFRSPDAADYPVDPGVLDPTQLQSLDPAYFLRSLRSPDPASNARPGPTSGLYTSPSAIPDGLMLVSFGEAGDVAAFGGDYDVYVMDPITGAKTKLLGEAGSAEVDAVGIYARLPRPTFRSTLDEPNGHTTITDKPESEVHVLDMRVLSTLLFQNTPTGRLLDPDLRDITIYEDMPPPLEVDSFEKGGANVVTDAFGRVYVRRRVLGGVPIEPDGSTKFNLPGGLPIVIKLPDTPLSRERNLPRFQRESMMFAPGEYVHQSFKAEFFDALCGQCHGSISGKAIDTALNPDFVTRASATISRDKPPFVMAKPPNERGPIEGPPPGP
;
A
#
# COMPACT_ATOMS: atom_id res chain seq x y z
N MET A 1 -8.24 98.66 -17.67
CA MET A 1 -7.98 100.04 -17.21
C MET A 1 -7.49 99.96 -15.75
N LYS A 2 -6.27 100.45 -15.47
CA LYS A 2 -5.72 100.80 -14.14
C LYS A 2 -5.47 99.63 -13.15
N ARG A 3 -4.20 99.28 -12.91
CA ARG A 3 -3.27 99.83 -11.88
C ARG A 3 -3.50 99.18 -10.51
N PHE A 4 -2.55 98.36 -10.06
CA PHE A 4 -1.50 98.73 -9.08
C PHE A 4 -2.05 98.91 -7.66
N LEU A 5 -1.71 97.97 -6.76
CA LEU A 5 -1.03 98.34 -5.52
C LEU A 5 -0.12 97.20 -5.05
N THR A 6 1.16 97.35 -5.38
CA THR A 6 2.32 96.73 -4.77
C THR A 6 2.59 97.42 -3.43
N VAL A 7 3.15 96.72 -2.43
CA VAL A 7 4.35 97.10 -1.63
C VAL A 7 4.40 96.33 -0.29
N VAL A 8 5.60 95.81 0.00
CA VAL A 8 6.13 95.13 1.21
C VAL A 8 6.00 93.60 1.28
N MET A 9 6.90 92.89 0.60
CA MET A 9 7.78 91.88 1.25
C MET A 9 8.86 91.41 0.24
N LEU A 10 9.97 92.14 0.22
CA LEU A 10 11.18 91.84 -0.54
C LEU A 10 12.36 91.93 0.44
N ALA A 11 12.66 90.83 1.13
CA ALA A 11 13.95 90.52 1.77
C ALA A 11 13.83 89.16 2.50
N GLY A 12 13.86 88.05 1.76
CA GLY A 12 13.79 86.72 2.38
C GLY A 12 14.00 85.55 1.43
N ALA A 13 14.66 85.74 0.28
CA ALA A 13 14.85 84.71 -0.74
C ALA A 13 16.30 84.63 -1.25
N ALA A 14 17.28 84.64 -0.33
CA ALA A 14 18.69 84.45 -0.70
C ALA A 14 19.60 83.87 0.42
N LEU A 15 19.06 83.20 1.44
CA LEU A 15 19.87 82.47 2.42
C LEU A 15 19.12 81.23 2.93
N SER A 16 19.31 80.09 2.27
CA SER A 16 19.20 78.71 2.81
C SER A 16 19.59 77.71 1.73
N ALA A 17 20.76 77.92 1.10
CA ALA A 17 21.36 76.99 0.13
C ALA A 17 22.45 76.12 0.80
N LEU A 18 22.28 75.75 2.08
CA LEU A 18 23.14 74.82 2.82
C LEU A 18 22.31 74.07 3.88
N GLY A 19 21.71 72.95 3.47
CA GLY A 19 21.08 71.94 4.32
C GLY A 19 21.29 70.57 3.65
N PRO A 20 21.61 69.50 4.40
CA PRO A 20 22.35 68.36 3.88
C PRO A 20 21.54 67.61 2.82
N ALA A 21 22.19 67.32 1.70
CA ALA A 21 21.77 66.25 0.81
C ALA A 21 21.80 64.95 1.64
N SER A 22 20.65 64.56 2.18
CA SER A 22 20.44 63.20 2.63
C SER A 22 20.43 62.35 1.37
N CYS A 23 21.60 61.86 0.97
CA CYS A 23 21.72 60.70 0.12
C CYS A 23 20.92 59.59 0.81
N THR A 24 19.70 59.33 0.34
CA THR A 24 19.10 58.01 0.55
C THR A 24 19.96 57.06 -0.26
N THR A 25 20.97 56.48 0.38
CA THR A 25 21.54 55.22 -0.09
C THR A 25 20.35 54.27 -0.24
N LYS A 26 19.94 53.99 -1.47
CA LYS A 26 19.16 52.78 -1.75
C LYS A 26 20.04 51.66 -1.21
N GLU A 27 19.68 51.10 -0.06
CA GLU A 27 20.32 49.86 0.37
C GLU A 27 20.22 48.88 -0.80
N PRO A 28 21.33 48.26 -1.22
CA PRO A 28 21.28 47.26 -2.27
C PRO A 28 20.28 46.19 -1.81
N GLN A 29 19.31 45.89 -2.67
CA GLN A 29 18.34 44.83 -2.42
C GLN A 29 19.13 43.56 -2.09
N GLN A 30 19.03 43.09 -0.85
CA GLN A 30 19.75 41.90 -0.41
C GLN A 30 19.20 40.72 -1.21
N THR A 31 19.92 40.33 -2.26
CA THR A 31 19.59 39.13 -3.03
C THR A 31 20.24 37.92 -2.36
N THR A 32 19.65 36.74 -2.51
CA THR A 32 20.23 35.51 -1.97
C THR A 32 21.27 34.91 -2.94
N TYR A 33 22.07 33.94 -2.48
CA TYR A 33 22.93 33.20 -3.40
C TYR A 33 22.10 32.46 -4.46
N PHE A 34 20.97 31.87 -4.04
CA PHE A 34 20.04 31.21 -4.96
C PHE A 34 19.58 32.14 -6.07
N GLU A 35 19.10 33.35 -5.74
CA GLU A 35 18.60 34.31 -6.74
C GLU A 35 19.67 34.75 -7.74
N ARG A 36 20.92 34.93 -7.29
CA ARG A 36 22.01 35.40 -8.16
C ARG A 36 22.65 34.30 -8.99
N SER A 37 22.79 33.09 -8.45
CA SER A 37 23.67 32.06 -9.02
C SER A 37 22.92 30.80 -9.47
N ILE A 38 21.78 30.48 -8.86
CA ILE A 38 21.04 29.23 -9.14
C ILE A 38 19.81 29.51 -9.99
N ASN A 39 18.99 30.49 -9.60
CA ASN A 39 17.76 30.83 -10.28
C ASN A 39 17.95 31.17 -11.77
N PRO A 40 19.01 31.90 -12.21
CA PRO A 40 19.20 32.15 -13.64
C PRO A 40 19.39 30.86 -14.45
N ILE A 41 20.12 29.89 -13.88
CA ILE A 41 20.32 28.58 -14.52
C ILE A 41 18.99 27.85 -14.63
N LEU A 42 18.24 27.73 -13.52
CA LEU A 42 16.96 27.02 -13.50
C LEU A 42 15.90 27.70 -14.36
N THR A 43 15.91 29.04 -14.42
CA THR A 43 14.98 29.81 -15.26
C THR A 43 15.17 29.48 -16.74
N THR A 44 16.41 29.44 -17.20
CA THR A 44 16.75 29.19 -18.62
C THR A 44 16.71 27.71 -18.99
N SER A 45 16.93 26.79 -18.04
CA SER A 45 16.97 25.35 -18.33
C SER A 45 15.64 24.63 -18.04
N CYS A 46 14.98 24.95 -16.92
CA CYS A 46 13.87 24.17 -16.35
C CYS A 46 12.52 24.90 -16.38
N VAL A 47 12.51 26.22 -16.17
CA VAL A 47 11.29 27.05 -16.17
C VAL A 47 10.89 27.43 -17.59
N ARG A 48 11.85 27.81 -18.43
CA ARG A 48 11.65 28.19 -19.83
C ARG A 48 12.66 27.41 -20.64
N THR A 49 12.31 26.18 -21.01
CA THR A 49 13.21 25.31 -21.79
C THR A 49 13.57 25.98 -23.11
N ASN A 50 14.62 25.52 -23.77
CA ASN A 50 15.05 25.97 -25.11
C ASN A 50 13.96 25.80 -26.20
N THR A 51 12.91 25.02 -25.93
CA THR A 51 11.74 24.87 -26.81
C THR A 51 10.62 25.90 -26.54
N GLY A 52 10.78 26.76 -25.52
CA GLY A 52 9.78 27.73 -25.09
C GLY A 52 8.69 27.16 -24.18
N ALA A 53 8.66 25.84 -23.95
CA ALA A 53 7.73 25.20 -23.03
C ALA A 53 8.13 25.43 -21.57
N GLY A 54 7.17 25.82 -20.73
CA GLY A 54 7.36 25.86 -19.29
C GLY A 54 7.05 24.51 -18.64
N CYS A 55 8.00 23.94 -17.90
CA CYS A 55 7.85 22.60 -17.33
C CYS A 55 7.70 22.63 -15.80
N HIS A 56 8.66 23.23 -15.09
CA HIS A 56 8.74 23.18 -13.63
C HIS A 56 8.36 24.50 -12.96
N VAL A 57 7.12 24.94 -13.20
CA VAL A 57 6.51 26.13 -12.58
C VAL A 57 5.15 25.75 -12.04
N ALA A 58 4.92 25.99 -10.76
CA ALA A 58 3.64 25.71 -10.14
C ALA A 58 2.59 26.77 -10.49
N ASP A 59 1.38 26.33 -10.79
CA ASP A 59 0.21 27.21 -10.87
C ASP A 59 -0.30 27.62 -9.47
N ALA A 60 -1.39 28.39 -9.42
CA ALA A 60 -2.00 28.81 -8.15
C ALA A 60 -2.54 27.63 -7.30
N LYS A 61 -2.88 26.49 -7.93
CA LYS A 61 -3.30 25.25 -7.28
C LYS A 61 -2.10 24.41 -6.80
N GLY A 62 -0.88 24.79 -7.17
CA GLY A 62 0.32 24.03 -6.88
C GLY A 62 0.52 22.84 -7.81
N ASN A 63 -0.09 22.83 -8.99
CA ASN A 63 0.18 21.84 -10.03
C ASN A 63 1.45 22.22 -10.79
N ALA A 64 2.37 21.26 -10.95
CA ALA A 64 3.58 21.42 -11.74
C ALA A 64 4.00 20.08 -12.35
N LEU A 65 4.56 20.07 -13.57
CA LEU A 65 5.07 18.83 -14.16
C LEU A 65 6.19 18.26 -13.29
N GLY A 66 6.20 16.93 -13.11
CA GLY A 66 7.15 16.24 -12.23
C GLY A 66 6.97 16.53 -10.74
N ASN A 67 5.88 17.20 -10.35
CA ASN A 67 5.64 17.68 -8.98
C ASN A 67 6.81 18.51 -8.43
N LEU A 68 7.32 19.44 -9.25
CA LEU A 68 8.53 20.21 -8.98
C LEU A 68 8.36 21.65 -9.48
N ASP A 69 8.60 22.61 -8.59
CA ASP A 69 8.68 24.04 -8.90
C ASP A 69 10.12 24.52 -8.76
N THR A 70 10.70 25.01 -9.86
CA THR A 70 12.08 25.52 -9.91
C THR A 70 12.17 27.04 -10.01
N ALA A 71 11.02 27.74 -10.00
CA ALA A 71 10.98 29.20 -10.13
C ALA A 71 11.43 29.95 -8.87
N SER A 72 11.56 29.25 -7.73
CA SER A 72 11.96 29.84 -6.45
C SER A 72 12.74 28.84 -5.58
N PHE A 73 13.50 29.35 -4.60
CA PHE A 73 14.17 28.50 -3.61
C PHE A 73 13.16 27.66 -2.83
N ALA A 74 12.05 28.26 -2.41
CA ALA A 74 10.99 27.57 -1.67
C ALA A 74 10.39 26.40 -2.47
N GLY A 75 10.21 26.57 -3.78
CA GLY A 75 9.76 25.50 -4.68
C GLY A 75 10.74 24.32 -4.74
N VAL A 76 12.03 24.60 -4.96
CA VAL A 76 13.08 23.57 -5.00
C VAL A 76 13.22 22.89 -3.64
N ASN A 77 13.11 23.66 -2.55
CA ASN A 77 13.25 23.16 -1.19
C ASN A 77 12.14 22.19 -0.75
N LYS A 78 10.99 22.16 -1.45
CA LYS A 78 9.97 21.12 -1.24
C LYS A 78 10.40 19.75 -1.75
N ARG A 79 11.37 19.71 -2.68
CA ARG A 79 11.85 18.48 -3.34
C ARG A 79 13.31 18.15 -2.98
N ARG A 80 13.63 18.23 -1.68
CA ARG A 80 14.96 17.89 -1.14
C ARG A 80 15.38 16.46 -1.48
N ASP A 81 14.43 15.55 -1.65
CA ASP A 81 14.62 14.18 -2.12
C ASP A 81 15.38 14.11 -3.45
N LEU A 82 15.15 15.06 -4.38
CA LEU A 82 15.83 15.09 -5.67
C LEU A 82 17.30 15.52 -5.56
N LEU A 83 17.70 16.14 -4.46
CA LEU A 83 19.04 16.69 -4.24
C LEU A 83 19.97 15.69 -3.52
N LEU A 84 19.46 14.51 -3.18
CA LEU A 84 20.23 13.46 -2.50
C LEU A 84 21.07 12.67 -3.50
N ASP A 85 22.36 12.48 -3.19
CA ASP A 85 23.23 11.54 -3.88
C ASP A 85 22.94 10.10 -3.42
N TYR A 86 21.80 9.58 -3.88
CA TYR A 86 21.26 8.28 -3.47
C TYR A 86 21.52 7.20 -4.53
N GLY A 87 21.89 6.01 -4.06
CA GLY A 87 21.98 4.81 -4.87
C GLY A 87 23.28 4.71 -5.68
N PRO A 88 23.24 4.08 -6.88
CA PRO A 88 24.44 3.74 -7.64
C PRO A 88 24.95 4.84 -8.58
N TYR A 89 24.27 5.99 -8.66
CA TYR A 89 24.48 6.98 -9.73
C TYR A 89 25.64 7.96 -9.46
N GLY A 90 26.08 8.11 -8.20
CA GLY A 90 27.17 9.02 -7.80
C GLY A 90 26.88 10.52 -8.01
N GLN A 91 25.60 10.85 -8.22
CA GLN A 91 25.08 12.20 -8.34
C GLN A 91 23.57 12.20 -8.07
N PRO A 92 23.02 13.34 -7.62
CA PRO A 92 21.61 13.48 -7.29
C PRO A 92 20.69 13.36 -8.50
N ALA A 93 19.46 12.86 -8.27
CA ALA A 93 18.45 12.68 -9.31
C ALA A 93 18.13 13.97 -10.08
N PHE A 94 18.21 15.13 -9.40
CA PHE A 94 18.07 16.45 -10.02
C PHE A 94 19.06 16.70 -11.16
N LEU A 95 20.27 16.14 -11.08
CA LEU A 95 21.30 16.27 -12.12
C LEU A 95 21.23 15.13 -13.13
N VAL A 96 21.10 13.89 -12.64
CA VAL A 96 21.09 12.67 -13.47
C VAL A 96 20.01 12.70 -14.54
N LYS A 97 18.83 13.25 -14.23
CA LYS A 97 17.70 13.32 -15.18
C LYS A 97 17.88 14.38 -16.28
N ASN A 98 18.88 15.23 -16.19
CA ASN A 98 19.03 16.40 -17.05
C ASN A 98 20.26 16.35 -17.96
N ILE A 99 20.98 15.23 -17.98
CA ILE A 99 22.19 15.03 -18.77
C ILE A 99 22.04 13.82 -19.68
N ASP A 100 22.94 13.69 -20.66
CA ASP A 100 22.98 12.52 -21.52
C ASP A 100 23.26 11.22 -20.73
N PRO A 101 22.78 10.08 -21.25
CA PRO A 101 23.16 8.75 -20.80
C PRO A 101 24.66 8.63 -20.50
N PHE A 102 25.01 8.08 -19.33
CA PHE A 102 26.40 7.87 -18.92
C PHE A 102 26.62 6.45 -18.38
N GLN A 103 27.89 6.06 -18.31
CA GLN A 103 28.27 4.73 -17.85
C GLN A 103 28.27 4.63 -16.32
N VAL A 104 27.67 3.57 -15.80
CA VAL A 104 27.74 3.17 -14.39
C VAL A 104 28.29 1.75 -14.33
N GLU A 105 29.34 1.53 -13.55
CA GLU A 105 29.82 0.18 -13.25
C GLU A 105 29.02 -0.36 -12.05
N VAL A 106 28.18 -1.37 -12.30
CA VAL A 106 27.47 -2.08 -11.25
C VAL A 106 28.30 -3.27 -10.80
N GLN A 107 28.72 -3.28 -9.54
CA GLN A 107 29.39 -4.41 -8.93
C GLN A 107 28.42 -5.21 -8.08
N THR A 108 28.29 -6.48 -8.42
CA THR A 108 27.43 -7.43 -7.70
C THR A 108 28.15 -7.98 -6.46
N TYR A 109 27.41 -8.63 -5.56
CA TYR A 109 27.94 -9.15 -4.30
C TYR A 109 29.11 -10.14 -4.50
N ASP A 110 29.09 -10.92 -5.58
CA ASP A 110 30.13 -11.91 -5.93
C ASP A 110 31.37 -11.27 -6.60
N GLY A 111 31.39 -9.94 -6.71
CA GLY A 111 32.50 -9.17 -7.29
C GLY A 111 32.45 -8.99 -8.79
N LYS A 112 31.51 -9.62 -9.50
CA LYS A 112 31.32 -9.39 -10.95
C LYS A 112 30.90 -7.95 -11.21
N LYS A 113 31.50 -7.38 -12.25
CA LYS A 113 31.27 -6.03 -12.72
C LYS A 113 30.46 -6.05 -14.00
N VAL A 114 29.41 -5.24 -14.04
CA VAL A 114 28.53 -5.07 -15.19
C VAL A 114 28.49 -3.59 -15.52
N ALA A 115 29.14 -3.20 -16.61
CA ALA A 115 29.06 -1.84 -17.12
C ALA A 115 27.71 -1.66 -17.84
N ILE A 116 26.97 -0.61 -17.48
CA ILE A 116 25.71 -0.24 -18.12
C ILE A 116 25.73 1.24 -18.51
N THR A 117 25.08 1.57 -19.62
CA THR A 117 24.73 2.95 -19.97
C THR A 117 23.36 3.25 -19.38
N THR A 118 23.25 4.27 -18.54
CA THR A 118 21.96 4.69 -17.96
C THR A 118 20.95 5.05 -19.06
N ASP A 119 19.71 4.62 -18.91
CA ASP A 119 18.58 5.03 -19.74
C ASP A 119 17.47 5.58 -18.83
N ILE A 120 17.74 6.78 -18.32
CA ILE A 120 16.89 7.47 -17.34
C ILE A 120 16.14 8.56 -18.08
N LYS A 121 14.87 8.27 -18.40
CA LYS A 121 14.06 9.14 -19.25
C LYS A 121 13.66 10.43 -18.52
N HIS A 122 13.77 11.55 -19.24
CA HIS A 122 13.22 12.85 -18.86
C HIS A 122 12.42 13.41 -20.03
N ALA A 123 11.21 13.92 -19.77
CA ALA A 123 10.29 14.35 -20.82
C ALA A 123 10.84 15.52 -21.65
N GLY A 124 11.67 16.38 -21.05
CA GLY A 124 12.35 17.48 -21.73
C GLY A 124 13.66 17.07 -22.42
N GLY A 125 14.05 15.79 -22.37
CA GLY A 125 15.36 15.33 -22.81
C GLY A 125 16.51 15.83 -21.92
N SER A 126 17.74 15.69 -22.42
CA SER A 126 18.95 16.24 -21.80
C SER A 126 19.01 17.75 -22.01
N ILE A 127 19.06 18.51 -20.91
CA ILE A 127 19.03 19.98 -20.93
C ILE A 127 20.28 20.63 -20.32
N LEU A 128 21.15 19.87 -19.67
CA LEU A 128 22.40 20.31 -19.07
C LEU A 128 23.59 19.54 -19.66
N ASP A 129 24.71 20.25 -19.84
CA ASP A 129 26.01 19.66 -20.18
C ASP A 129 26.82 19.42 -18.89
N PRO A 130 27.22 18.18 -18.56
CA PRO A 130 28.03 17.85 -17.39
C PRO A 130 29.35 18.64 -17.29
N THR A 131 29.92 19.06 -18.41
CA THR A 131 31.16 19.84 -18.47
C THR A 131 30.94 21.36 -18.36
N GLY A 132 29.68 21.80 -18.54
CA GLY A 132 29.29 23.20 -18.57
C GLY A 132 29.24 23.87 -17.18
N THR A 133 29.36 25.20 -17.18
CA THR A 133 29.35 26.02 -15.96
C THR A 133 28.03 25.93 -15.18
N ALA A 134 26.90 25.81 -15.89
CA ALA A 134 25.58 25.66 -15.29
C ALA A 134 25.50 24.40 -14.41
N TYR A 135 25.81 23.24 -14.97
CA TYR A 135 25.82 21.96 -14.25
C TYR A 135 26.79 21.98 -13.07
N GLN A 136 28.03 22.44 -13.28
CA GLN A 136 29.04 22.47 -12.22
C GLN A 136 28.69 23.44 -11.09
N THR A 137 27.93 24.50 -11.37
CA THR A 137 27.42 25.42 -10.34
C THR A 137 26.31 24.76 -9.52
N LEU A 138 25.34 24.11 -10.17
CA LEU A 138 24.29 23.35 -9.49
C LEU A 138 24.88 22.22 -8.64
N ARG A 139 25.80 21.44 -9.19
CA ARG A 139 26.48 20.34 -8.48
C ARG A 139 27.17 20.82 -7.21
N ARG A 140 27.96 21.89 -7.30
CA ARG A 140 28.65 22.45 -6.13
C ARG A 140 27.69 23.00 -5.08
N TRP A 141 26.62 23.67 -5.51
CA TRP A 141 25.58 24.14 -4.60
C TRP A 141 24.89 22.99 -3.87
N ILE A 142 24.54 21.90 -4.57
CA ILE A 142 23.94 20.70 -3.97
C ILE A 142 24.91 20.02 -2.99
N GLN A 143 26.16 19.81 -3.39
CA GLN A 143 27.20 19.23 -2.53
C GLN A 143 27.46 20.07 -1.27
N ASN A 144 27.23 21.38 -1.34
CA ASN A 144 27.32 22.30 -0.20
C ASN A 144 25.99 22.46 0.57
N GLY A 145 25.07 21.50 0.45
CA GLY A 145 23.82 21.43 1.22
C GLY A 145 22.62 22.16 0.60
N ALA A 146 22.76 22.72 -0.61
CA ALA A 146 21.71 23.42 -1.34
C ALA A 146 20.93 24.44 -0.48
N THR A 147 21.63 25.23 0.34
CA THR A 147 21.00 26.27 1.17
C THR A 147 20.80 27.55 0.36
N GLU A 148 19.81 28.37 0.74
CA GLU A 148 19.44 29.60 0.02
C GLU A 148 20.62 30.57 -0.15
N ASN A 149 21.48 30.63 0.86
CA ASN A 149 22.67 31.49 0.90
C ASN A 149 24.00 30.71 0.79
N ASN A 150 23.95 29.43 0.41
CA ASN A 150 25.14 28.58 0.23
C ASN A 150 26.05 28.49 1.47
N THR A 151 25.44 28.46 2.65
CA THR A 151 26.08 28.45 3.97
C THR A 151 26.71 27.12 4.38
N GLY A 152 26.57 26.05 3.57
CA GLY A 152 27.11 24.73 3.86
C GLY A 152 26.11 23.75 4.50
N VAL A 153 26.57 22.51 4.70
CA VAL A 153 25.80 21.43 5.34
C VAL A 153 25.88 21.60 6.86
N ARG A 154 24.73 21.65 7.54
CA ARG A 154 24.67 21.69 9.00
C ARG A 154 25.05 20.31 9.57
N PRO A 155 25.86 20.20 10.64
CA PRO A 155 26.07 18.94 11.33
C PRO A 155 24.74 18.33 11.80
N ALA A 156 24.54 17.05 11.52
CA ALA A 156 23.40 16.30 12.06
C ALA A 156 23.80 15.69 13.41
N ASN A 157 23.21 16.19 14.49
CA ASN A 157 23.29 15.54 15.80
C ASN A 157 21.98 14.78 16.03
N ALA A 158 21.90 13.53 15.57
CA ALA A 158 20.78 12.66 15.92
C ALA A 158 20.96 12.17 17.36
N GLU A 159 19.92 12.32 18.19
CA GLU A 159 19.87 11.67 19.50
C GLU A 159 19.96 10.15 19.31
N ARG A 160 20.75 9.45 20.12
CA ARG A 160 20.88 7.98 20.05
C ARG A 160 20.08 7.32 21.16
N GLN A 161 19.13 6.47 20.79
CA GLN A 161 18.35 5.69 21.74
C GLN A 161 19.09 4.41 22.16
N PRO A 162 18.73 3.80 23.31
CA PRO A 162 19.30 2.52 23.74
C PRO A 162 19.21 1.44 22.64
N CYS A 163 20.23 0.58 22.57
CA CYS A 163 20.26 -0.56 21.67
C CYS A 163 19.24 -1.64 22.09
N ASN A 164 18.96 -2.58 21.18
CA ASN A 164 18.07 -3.71 21.43
C ASN A 164 18.89 -5.01 21.66
N PRO A 165 18.62 -5.79 22.72
CA PRO A 165 19.34 -7.04 23.00
C PRO A 165 18.84 -8.27 22.22
N PHE A 166 17.76 -8.15 21.44
CA PHE A 166 17.13 -9.28 20.74
C PHE A 166 18.06 -9.88 19.68
N VAL A 167 18.29 -11.20 19.73
CA VAL A 167 19.06 -11.93 18.71
C VAL A 167 18.10 -12.64 17.75
N PRO A 168 18.07 -12.28 16.45
CA PRO A 168 17.23 -12.95 15.47
C PRO A 168 17.71 -14.37 15.19
N SER A 169 16.78 -15.22 14.74
CA SER A 169 17.08 -16.57 14.25
C SER A 169 17.15 -16.56 12.73
N ARG A 170 18.21 -17.14 12.16
CA ARG A 170 18.36 -17.39 10.71
C ARG A 170 18.94 -18.77 10.45
N PRO A 171 18.53 -19.47 9.36
CA PRO A 171 19.09 -20.78 9.01
C PRO A 171 20.62 -20.77 8.83
N GLU A 172 21.16 -19.66 8.33
CA GLU A 172 22.59 -19.48 8.07
C GLU A 172 23.38 -19.02 9.30
N PHE A 173 22.71 -18.74 10.42
CA PHE A 173 23.33 -18.21 11.64
C PHE A 173 23.30 -19.24 12.78
N ASP A 174 24.46 -19.76 13.17
CA ASP A 174 24.61 -20.60 14.36
C ASP A 174 24.87 -19.73 15.59
N VAL A 175 23.81 -19.54 16.40
CA VAL A 175 23.89 -18.74 17.64
C VAL A 175 24.83 -19.34 18.69
N THR A 176 25.12 -20.64 18.62
CA THR A 176 25.83 -21.39 19.67
C THR A 176 27.34 -21.46 19.47
N ARG A 177 27.81 -21.12 18.27
CA ARG A 177 29.21 -21.35 17.86
C ARG A 177 29.86 -20.06 17.36
N ASP A 178 31.06 -19.80 17.84
CA ASP A 178 31.86 -18.69 17.31
C ASP A 178 32.24 -18.95 15.84
N PRO A 179 32.23 -17.90 14.99
CA PRO A 179 32.72 -18.01 13.62
C PRO A 179 34.15 -18.57 13.57
N PRO A 180 34.45 -19.52 12.69
CA PRO A 180 35.76 -20.19 12.65
C PRO A 180 36.88 -19.30 12.08
N ARG A 181 36.57 -18.08 11.62
CA ARG A 181 37.53 -17.18 10.98
C ARG A 181 38.41 -16.47 12.01
N GLY A 182 39.69 -16.28 11.66
CA GLY A 182 40.68 -15.67 12.55
C GLY A 182 40.42 -14.20 12.88
N ASP A 183 39.64 -13.49 12.08
CA ASP A 183 39.31 -12.07 12.27
C ASP A 183 38.20 -11.83 13.30
N PHE A 184 37.49 -12.87 13.77
CA PHE A 184 36.41 -12.74 14.76
C PHE A 184 36.90 -12.09 16.07
N ALA A 185 38.10 -12.43 16.52
CA ALA A 185 38.70 -11.80 17.70
C ALA A 185 38.97 -10.30 17.48
N ALA A 186 39.44 -9.91 16.30
CA ALA A 186 39.64 -8.51 15.95
C ALA A 186 38.31 -7.74 15.86
N PHE A 187 37.26 -8.38 15.33
CA PHE A 187 35.92 -7.80 15.33
C PHE A 187 35.41 -7.56 16.76
N ARG A 188 35.49 -8.56 17.63
CA ARG A 188 35.08 -8.46 19.04
C ARG A 188 35.77 -7.29 19.74
N ASP A 189 37.08 -7.18 19.58
CA ASP A 189 37.90 -6.28 20.38
C ASP A 189 37.95 -4.84 19.80
N ARG A 190 37.75 -4.66 18.48
CA ARG A 190 37.89 -3.35 17.83
C ARG A 190 36.65 -2.83 17.10
N VAL A 191 35.82 -3.71 16.53
CA VAL A 191 34.68 -3.31 15.69
C VAL A 191 33.38 -3.29 16.48
N ASN A 192 33.10 -4.32 17.28
CA ASN A 192 31.88 -4.37 18.09
C ASN A 192 31.73 -3.17 19.04
N PRO A 193 32.80 -2.62 19.67
CA PRO A 193 32.69 -1.37 20.43
C PRO A 193 32.25 -0.16 19.59
N VAL A 194 32.73 -0.04 18.35
CA VAL A 194 32.32 1.03 17.40
C VAL A 194 30.85 0.89 17.03
N ILE A 195 30.43 -0.33 16.68
CA ILE A 195 29.03 -0.62 16.32
C ILE A 195 28.09 -0.35 17.49
N THR A 196 28.45 -0.78 18.70
CA THR A 196 27.58 -0.70 19.88
C THR A 196 27.65 0.66 20.59
N GLY A 197 28.68 1.46 20.33
CA GLY A 197 28.92 2.72 21.04
C GLY A 197 29.36 2.51 22.49
N ASN A 198 30.05 1.40 22.74
CA ASN A 198 30.59 1.03 24.04
C ASN A 198 32.11 1.30 24.10
N GLY A 199 32.67 1.37 25.32
CA GLY A 199 34.10 1.68 25.52
C GLY A 199 34.41 3.15 25.21
N ASP A 200 35.49 3.41 24.48
CA ASP A 200 35.91 4.76 24.11
C ASP A 200 35.22 5.32 22.84
N SER A 201 34.37 4.52 22.17
CA SER A 201 33.66 4.93 20.96
C SER A 201 32.29 5.52 21.29
N SER A 202 32.02 6.73 20.79
CA SER A 202 30.71 7.38 20.86
C SER A 202 29.90 7.23 19.55
N THR A 203 30.31 6.34 18.64
CA THR A 203 29.70 6.18 17.30
C THR A 203 28.31 5.54 17.37
N GLY A 204 28.18 4.37 18.01
CA GLY A 204 26.89 3.78 18.40
C GLY A 204 25.89 3.52 17.26
N CYS A 205 26.31 2.78 16.23
CA CYS A 205 25.43 2.38 15.12
C CYS A 205 24.20 1.57 15.57
N ALA A 206 24.34 0.74 16.61
CA ALA A 206 23.30 -0.14 17.16
C ALA A 206 22.22 0.57 17.99
N ALA A 207 22.19 1.91 17.98
CA ALA A 207 21.15 2.69 18.66
C ALA A 207 19.75 2.30 18.15
N GLY A 208 18.75 2.28 19.04
CA GLY A 208 17.38 1.80 18.74
C GLY A 208 16.66 2.57 17.62
N ASN A 209 17.00 3.84 17.43
CA ASN A 209 16.52 4.69 16.33
C ASN A 209 17.49 4.74 15.12
N CYS A 210 18.49 3.87 15.09
CA CYS A 210 19.41 3.59 13.99
C CYS A 210 19.38 2.07 13.73
N HIS A 211 20.51 1.36 13.70
CA HIS A 211 20.53 -0.07 13.39
C HIS A 211 20.11 -1.00 14.56
N GLY A 212 19.65 -0.46 15.68
CA GLY A 212 19.08 -1.21 16.81
C GLY A 212 17.62 -1.60 16.67
N THR A 213 16.98 -1.33 15.52
CA THR A 213 15.62 -1.77 15.21
C THR A 213 15.61 -2.89 14.18
N VAL A 214 14.83 -3.95 14.45
CA VAL A 214 14.65 -5.09 13.53
C VAL A 214 13.94 -4.72 12.23
N ALA A 215 13.40 -3.50 12.14
CA ALA A 215 12.82 -2.96 10.92
C ALA A 215 13.88 -2.61 9.87
N ASN A 216 15.12 -2.34 10.30
CA ASN A 216 16.20 -2.01 9.40
C ASN A 216 16.76 -3.27 8.72
N SER A 217 17.16 -3.11 7.46
CA SER A 217 17.79 -4.21 6.72
C SER A 217 19.12 -4.65 7.33
N LEU A 218 19.88 -3.69 7.85
CA LEU A 218 21.02 -3.94 8.72
C LEU A 218 20.56 -3.76 10.17
N TYR A 219 20.60 -4.85 10.94
CA TYR A 219 20.23 -4.88 12.36
C TYR A 219 21.41 -5.31 13.22
N PHE A 220 21.74 -4.49 14.21
CA PHE A 220 22.72 -4.75 15.24
C PHE A 220 22.07 -4.82 16.61
N THR A 221 22.58 -5.73 17.43
CA THR A 221 22.21 -5.86 18.84
C THR A 221 23.12 -5.01 19.73
N CYS A 222 22.83 -5.00 21.03
CA CYS A 222 23.72 -4.44 22.04
C CYS A 222 25.12 -5.07 22.10
N GLY A 223 25.35 -6.23 21.48
CA GLY A 223 26.68 -6.86 21.39
C GLY A 223 27.31 -7.24 22.73
N ALA A 224 26.51 -7.36 23.80
CA ALA A 224 26.98 -7.52 25.18
C ALA A 224 27.13 -9.00 25.60
N THR A 225 26.42 -9.91 24.94
CA THR A 225 26.54 -11.36 25.15
C THR A 225 27.23 -12.05 23.97
N PRO A 226 27.77 -13.27 24.13
CA PRO A 226 28.36 -14.02 23.02
C PRO A 226 27.41 -14.17 21.82
N GLU A 227 26.12 -14.42 22.07
CA GLU A 227 25.10 -14.59 21.03
C GLU A 227 24.88 -13.29 20.25
N GLN A 228 24.80 -12.16 20.97
CA GLN A 228 24.67 -10.82 20.41
C GLN A 228 25.90 -10.41 19.59
N LEU A 229 27.10 -10.72 20.08
CA LEU A 229 28.35 -10.47 19.39
C LEU A 229 28.45 -11.28 18.09
N ARG A 230 28.11 -12.58 18.13
CA ARG A 230 28.07 -13.45 16.94
C ARG A 230 27.11 -12.91 15.89
N TRP A 231 25.93 -12.44 16.32
CA TRP A 231 24.99 -11.81 15.41
C TRP A 231 25.56 -10.55 14.78
N ASN A 232 26.18 -9.66 15.57
CA ASN A 232 26.75 -8.42 15.04
C ASN A 232 27.84 -8.70 14.01
N TYR A 233 28.66 -9.74 14.21
CA TYR A 233 29.65 -10.18 13.22
C TYR A 233 28.99 -10.66 11.93
N PHE A 234 28.04 -11.59 12.03
CA PHE A 234 27.29 -12.14 10.91
C PHE A 234 26.55 -11.05 10.12
N ALA A 235 25.90 -10.10 10.80
CA ALA A 235 25.22 -8.99 10.16
C ALA A 235 26.18 -8.02 9.47
N ALA A 236 27.37 -7.78 10.03
CA ALA A 236 28.35 -6.86 9.47
C ALA A 236 29.04 -7.43 8.22
N GLU A 237 29.40 -8.71 8.21
CA GLU A 237 30.10 -9.34 7.07
C GLU A 237 29.24 -9.37 5.79
N GLU A 238 27.91 -9.48 5.91
CA GLU A 238 26.99 -9.44 4.76
C GLU A 238 27.02 -8.10 4.00
N TYR A 239 27.56 -7.05 4.59
CA TYR A 239 27.68 -5.70 4.02
C TYR A 239 29.10 -5.34 3.54
N LEU A 240 30.03 -6.30 3.58
CA LEU A 240 31.35 -6.17 2.99
C LEU A 240 31.30 -6.42 1.48
N ALA A 241 32.09 -5.64 0.74
CA ALA A 241 32.28 -5.74 -0.70
C ALA A 241 33.71 -6.21 -1.02
N GLN A 242 34.09 -6.14 -2.30
CA GLN A 242 35.42 -6.56 -2.77
C GLN A 242 36.56 -5.72 -2.18
N THR A 243 36.30 -4.45 -1.88
CA THR A 243 37.19 -3.60 -1.07
C THR A 243 36.43 -2.88 0.06
N PRO A 244 37.10 -2.46 1.14
CA PRO A 244 36.46 -1.72 2.23
C PRO A 244 35.75 -0.45 1.75
N GLU A 245 36.33 0.31 0.82
CA GLU A 245 35.77 1.57 0.31
C GLU A 245 34.50 1.37 -0.52
N GLN A 246 34.28 0.15 -1.02
CA GLN A 246 33.08 -0.27 -1.74
C GLN A 246 32.01 -0.87 -0.82
N SER A 247 32.36 -1.17 0.43
CA SER A 247 31.47 -1.81 1.40
C SER A 247 30.47 -0.79 1.92
N GLU A 248 29.18 -1.15 1.90
CA GLU A 248 28.11 -0.26 2.38
C GLU A 248 28.32 0.11 3.86
N LEU A 249 28.89 -0.81 4.65
CA LEU A 249 29.23 -0.61 6.06
C LEU A 249 30.21 0.55 6.31
N LEU A 250 31.11 0.85 5.36
CA LEU A 250 32.08 1.94 5.47
C LEU A 250 31.68 3.17 4.66
N ARG A 251 31.17 2.96 3.45
CA ARG A 251 30.91 4.04 2.50
C ARG A 251 29.71 4.89 2.89
N ARG A 252 28.62 4.29 3.37
CA ARG A 252 27.42 5.03 3.79
C ARG A 252 27.69 5.99 4.97
N PRO A 253 28.32 5.55 6.08
CA PRO A 253 28.55 6.46 7.21
C PRO A 253 29.62 7.54 6.95
N LEU A 254 30.45 7.41 5.91
CA LEU A 254 31.48 8.39 5.56
C LEU A 254 30.89 9.62 4.86
N SER A 255 31.50 10.79 5.10
CA SER A 255 31.16 12.03 4.40
C SER A 255 31.25 11.89 2.87
N PRO A 256 30.24 12.34 2.09
CA PRO A 256 30.34 12.38 0.63
C PRO A 256 31.54 13.16 0.10
N ALA A 257 32.00 14.19 0.83
CA ALA A 257 33.21 14.96 0.48
C ALA A 257 34.50 14.14 0.56
N GLN A 258 34.47 12.99 1.24
CA GLN A 258 35.60 12.05 1.41
C GLN A 258 35.40 10.76 0.60
N GLY A 259 34.42 10.71 -0.31
CA GLY A 259 34.11 9.53 -1.11
C GLY A 259 33.00 8.63 -0.54
N GLY A 260 32.36 9.05 0.55
CA GLY A 260 31.19 8.38 1.12
C GLY A 260 29.91 8.52 0.26
N ALA A 261 28.79 8.02 0.80
CA ALA A 261 27.49 8.01 0.12
C ALA A 261 26.37 8.50 1.04
N TYR A 262 25.16 8.69 0.50
CA TYR A 262 24.01 9.06 1.31
C TYR A 262 23.68 7.99 2.38
N HIS A 263 23.44 8.46 3.60
CA HIS A 263 23.02 7.70 4.76
C HIS A 263 21.94 8.49 5.51
N GLU A 264 20.82 7.85 5.82
CA GLU A 264 19.67 8.52 6.46
C GLU A 264 20.04 9.07 7.85
N GLY A 265 20.89 8.36 8.60
CA GLY A 265 21.41 8.83 9.88
C GLY A 265 22.45 9.97 9.76
N GLY A 266 22.67 10.50 8.56
CA GLY A 266 23.65 11.56 8.29
C GLY A 266 25.10 11.06 8.23
N VAL A 267 26.02 12.02 8.22
CA VAL A 267 27.47 11.76 8.22
C VAL A 267 27.91 11.35 9.61
N ILE A 268 28.38 10.10 9.76
CA ILE A 268 28.89 9.56 11.01
C ILE A 268 30.40 9.77 11.10
N PHE A 269 31.12 9.53 10.00
CA PHE A 269 32.56 9.76 9.90
C PHE A 269 32.85 10.92 8.95
N SER A 270 33.49 11.97 9.47
CA SER A 270 33.85 13.14 8.67
C SER A 270 35.10 12.93 7.81
N SER A 271 35.93 11.94 8.16
CA SER A 271 37.22 11.62 7.53
C SER A 271 37.54 10.13 7.66
N PRO A 272 38.23 9.51 6.67
CA PRO A 272 38.79 8.17 6.80
C PRO A 272 39.88 8.04 7.88
N SER A 273 40.38 9.16 8.40
CA SER A 273 41.36 9.19 9.49
C SER A 273 40.75 9.01 10.89
N ASP A 274 39.41 8.95 10.99
CA ASP A 274 38.72 8.66 12.25
C ASP A 274 39.11 7.27 12.76
N ASP A 275 39.48 7.15 14.05
CA ASP A 275 39.94 5.87 14.62
C ASP A 275 38.84 4.79 14.56
N SER A 276 37.57 5.17 14.71
CA SER A 276 36.44 4.24 14.57
C SER A 276 36.25 3.80 13.11
N TYR A 277 36.46 4.70 12.15
CA TYR A 277 36.47 4.34 10.73
C TYR A 277 37.61 3.37 10.41
N ARG A 278 38.82 3.67 10.89
CA ARG A 278 40.01 2.82 10.69
C ARG A 278 39.85 1.43 11.28
N ALA A 279 39.20 1.30 12.44
CA ALA A 279 38.91 -0.01 13.03
C ALA A 279 38.03 -0.87 12.11
N LEU A 280 37.00 -0.26 11.47
CA LEU A 280 36.16 -0.92 10.48
C LEU A 280 36.95 -1.29 9.21
N ASP A 281 37.78 -0.37 8.71
CA ASP A 281 38.61 -0.58 7.50
C ASP A 281 39.64 -1.70 7.69
N GLU A 282 40.39 -1.67 8.79
CA GLU A 282 41.39 -2.70 9.10
C GLU A 282 40.76 -4.09 9.23
N TRP A 283 39.60 -4.19 9.89
CA TRP A 283 38.86 -5.45 9.97
C TRP A 283 38.34 -5.90 8.61
N ALA A 284 37.70 -5.01 7.84
CA ALA A 284 37.19 -5.34 6.50
C ALA A 284 38.30 -5.85 5.57
N ARG A 285 39.50 -5.24 5.61
CA ARG A 285 40.68 -5.73 4.85
C ARG A 285 41.14 -7.11 5.32
N SER A 286 41.13 -7.36 6.64
CA SER A 286 41.50 -8.64 7.21
C SER A 286 40.48 -9.74 6.90
N HIS A 287 39.20 -9.39 6.83
CA HIS A 287 38.13 -10.32 6.53
C HIS A 287 38.12 -10.70 5.04
N GLY A 288 38.23 -9.70 4.16
CA GLY A 288 38.02 -9.85 2.71
C GLY A 288 36.53 -9.74 2.32
N PRO A 289 36.18 -10.02 1.06
CA PRO A 289 34.78 -10.16 0.66
C PRO A 289 34.13 -11.40 1.29
N LEU A 290 32.82 -11.37 1.46
CA LEU A 290 32.05 -12.54 1.90
C LEU A 290 32.04 -13.62 0.80
N GLU A 291 32.47 -14.83 1.14
CA GLU A 291 32.43 -15.99 0.25
C GLU A 291 31.21 -16.86 0.57
N VAL A 292 30.24 -16.90 -0.35
CA VAL A 292 29.04 -17.74 -0.25
C VAL A 292 28.86 -18.57 -1.53
N ASP A 293 28.50 -19.83 -1.38
CA ASP A 293 28.18 -20.72 -2.50
C ASP A 293 26.68 -20.64 -2.81
N ILE A 294 26.30 -19.74 -3.73
CA ILE A 294 24.91 -19.58 -4.18
C ILE A 294 24.79 -20.12 -5.60
N THR A 295 24.00 -21.18 -5.76
CA THR A 295 23.81 -21.88 -7.04
C THR A 295 22.42 -21.68 -7.65
N ASP A 296 21.55 -20.89 -7.03
CA ASP A 296 20.21 -20.61 -7.56
C ASP A 296 20.32 -19.83 -8.89
N PRO A 297 19.88 -20.40 -10.03
CA PRO A 297 20.05 -19.76 -11.33
C PRO A 297 19.20 -18.50 -11.51
N GLY A 298 18.04 -18.42 -10.85
CA GLY A 298 17.16 -17.25 -10.86
C GLY A 298 17.79 -16.09 -10.09
N PHE A 299 18.30 -16.37 -8.89
CA PHE A 299 19.02 -15.38 -8.08
C PHE A 299 20.31 -14.89 -8.76
N LEU A 300 21.10 -15.80 -9.34
CA LEU A 300 22.33 -15.45 -10.06
C LEU A 300 22.02 -14.55 -11.26
N PHE A 301 21.03 -14.92 -12.08
CA PHE A 301 20.60 -14.09 -13.21
C PHE A 301 20.05 -12.73 -12.75
N PHE A 302 19.29 -12.70 -11.66
CA PHE A 302 18.81 -11.45 -11.08
C PHE A 302 19.98 -10.54 -10.70
N SER A 303 20.94 -11.04 -9.92
CA SER A 303 22.06 -10.26 -9.42
C SER A 303 22.93 -9.67 -10.55
N GLN A 304 23.14 -10.44 -11.62
CA GLN A 304 24.07 -10.10 -12.69
C GLN A 304 23.41 -9.41 -13.90
N LYS A 305 22.08 -9.51 -14.07
CA LYS A 305 21.38 -8.95 -15.24
C LYS A 305 20.22 -8.05 -14.84
N VAL A 306 19.30 -8.53 -14.00
CA VAL A 306 18.09 -7.76 -13.62
C VAL A 306 18.42 -6.59 -12.71
N GLN A 307 19.23 -6.78 -11.67
CA GLN A 307 19.60 -5.69 -10.76
C GLN A 307 20.35 -4.57 -11.50
N PRO A 308 21.38 -4.83 -12.33
CA PRO A 308 21.98 -3.80 -13.19
C PRO A 308 20.99 -3.14 -14.16
N LEU A 309 20.02 -3.89 -14.69
CA LEU A 309 18.97 -3.34 -15.54
C LEU A 309 18.07 -2.34 -14.79
N LEU A 310 17.69 -2.66 -13.54
CA LEU A 310 16.93 -1.74 -12.68
C LEU A 310 17.74 -0.46 -12.38
N VAL A 311 19.07 -0.57 -12.23
CA VAL A 311 19.96 0.60 -12.14
C VAL A 311 19.91 1.41 -13.42
N LYS A 312 20.12 0.77 -14.57
CA LYS A 312 20.07 1.39 -15.91
C LYS A 312 18.79 2.21 -16.11
N LYS A 313 17.64 1.66 -15.74
CA LYS A 313 16.32 2.30 -15.91
C LYS A 313 15.94 3.33 -14.85
N GLY A 314 16.84 3.65 -13.91
CA GLY A 314 16.57 4.68 -12.90
C GLY A 314 15.64 4.23 -11.77
N CYS A 315 15.37 2.92 -11.63
CA CYS A 315 14.40 2.41 -10.64
C CYS A 315 14.88 2.66 -9.19
N MET A 316 16.19 2.72 -8.96
CA MET A 316 16.81 2.84 -7.64
C MET A 316 17.09 4.28 -7.21
N MET A 317 16.38 5.28 -7.75
CA MET A 317 16.44 6.65 -7.26
C MET A 317 15.60 6.84 -5.98
N ALA A 318 15.96 7.84 -5.17
CA ALA A 318 15.29 8.18 -3.90
C ALA A 318 13.76 8.29 -4.05
N GLN A 319 13.29 9.00 -5.07
CA GLN A 319 11.87 9.27 -5.33
C GLN A 319 11.12 8.16 -6.09
N CYS A 320 11.79 7.05 -6.41
CA CYS A 320 11.24 5.96 -7.22
C CYS A 320 10.96 4.74 -6.35
N HIS A 321 11.97 3.89 -6.10
CA HIS A 321 11.83 2.68 -5.29
C HIS A 321 12.89 2.60 -4.19
N SER A 322 13.22 3.70 -3.52
CA SER A 322 14.17 3.67 -2.40
C SER A 322 13.60 3.03 -1.14
N ALA A 323 14.47 2.78 -0.15
CA ALA A 323 14.06 2.32 1.18
C ALA A 323 13.10 3.30 1.88
N SER A 324 13.22 4.59 1.60
CA SER A 324 12.42 5.65 2.20
C SER A 324 11.06 5.88 1.49
N MET A 325 10.76 5.16 0.40
CA MET A 325 9.49 5.31 -0.33
C MET A 325 8.31 4.64 0.36
N PHE A 326 7.19 5.34 0.38
CA PHE A 326 5.94 4.86 0.95
C PHE A 326 5.14 3.98 -0.02
N HIS A 327 5.68 2.80 -0.32
CA HIS A 327 5.01 1.70 -1.03
C HIS A 327 5.73 0.38 -0.77
N ASP A 328 5.16 -0.77 -1.13
CA ASP A 328 5.73 -2.08 -0.80
C ASP A 328 7.03 -2.44 -1.57
N TYR A 329 7.29 -1.85 -2.75
CA TYR A 329 8.43 -2.22 -3.60
C TYR A 329 9.67 -1.34 -3.37
N ARG A 330 10.36 -1.52 -2.23
CA ARG A 330 11.45 -0.64 -1.73
C ARG A 330 12.86 -1.21 -1.94
N LEU A 331 13.43 -1.00 -3.12
CA LEU A 331 14.78 -1.45 -3.46
C LEU A 331 15.89 -0.79 -2.61
N ARG A 332 16.92 -1.57 -2.31
CA ARG A 332 18.18 -1.13 -1.70
C ARG A 332 19.13 -0.73 -2.82
N GLY A 333 19.46 0.57 -2.90
CA GLY A 333 20.24 1.14 -4.00
C GLY A 333 21.74 0.87 -3.98
N GLY A 334 22.24 0.04 -3.05
CA GLY A 334 23.68 -0.17 -2.84
C GLY A 334 24.40 1.14 -2.49
N SER A 335 25.73 1.17 -2.67
CA SER A 335 26.55 2.38 -2.51
C SER A 335 27.58 2.52 -3.62
N GLY A 336 27.47 3.59 -4.41
CA GLY A 336 28.46 3.90 -5.46
C GLY A 336 28.61 2.82 -6.53
N GLY A 337 27.51 2.14 -6.89
CA GLY A 337 27.48 1.06 -7.87
C GLY A 337 27.69 -0.35 -7.28
N SER A 338 28.15 -0.45 -6.03
CA SER A 338 28.38 -1.73 -5.34
C SER A 338 27.15 -2.16 -4.54
N PHE A 339 26.83 -3.46 -4.59
CA PHE A 339 25.72 -4.07 -3.85
C PHE A 339 26.22 -5.18 -2.94
N SER A 340 25.86 -5.09 -1.66
CA SER A 340 26.05 -6.17 -0.70
C SER A 340 25.16 -7.37 -0.99
N LEU A 341 25.52 -8.55 -0.45
CA LEU A 341 24.69 -9.75 -0.57
C LEU A 341 23.29 -9.52 0.01
N SER A 342 23.19 -8.84 1.15
CA SER A 342 21.91 -8.54 1.80
C SER A 342 21.06 -7.53 1.02
N ALA A 343 21.67 -6.52 0.40
CA ALA A 343 20.95 -5.63 -0.52
C ALA A 343 20.41 -6.42 -1.74
N THR A 344 21.22 -7.29 -2.34
CA THR A 344 20.82 -8.08 -3.50
C THR A 344 19.75 -9.13 -3.18
N ARG A 345 19.87 -9.86 -2.07
CA ARG A 345 18.81 -10.77 -1.57
C ARG A 345 17.50 -10.01 -1.37
N LYS A 346 17.55 -8.85 -0.72
CA LYS A 346 16.33 -8.09 -0.48
C LYS A 346 15.70 -7.57 -1.78
N ASN A 347 16.53 -7.09 -2.71
CA ASN A 347 16.06 -6.67 -4.02
C ASN A 347 15.43 -7.83 -4.80
N TYR A 348 16.05 -9.01 -4.78
CA TYR A 348 15.54 -10.22 -5.43
C TYR A 348 14.15 -10.60 -4.89
N GLU A 349 14.01 -10.72 -3.56
CA GLU A 349 12.71 -11.02 -2.91
C GLU A 349 11.63 -10.01 -3.32
N LEU A 350 11.95 -8.71 -3.25
CA LEU A 350 11.03 -7.64 -3.56
C LEU A 350 10.60 -7.64 -5.03
N SER A 351 11.54 -7.91 -5.95
CA SER A 351 11.28 -7.97 -7.39
C SER A 351 10.52 -9.24 -7.79
N LEU A 352 10.88 -10.39 -7.21
CA LEU A 352 10.18 -11.66 -7.44
C LEU A 352 8.72 -11.56 -6.98
N ALA A 353 8.46 -10.82 -5.89
CA ALA A 353 7.10 -10.51 -5.46
C ALA A 353 6.31 -9.63 -6.45
N GLN A 354 6.93 -9.02 -7.46
CA GLN A 354 6.24 -8.29 -8.54
C GLN A 354 6.12 -9.08 -9.85
N LEU A 355 6.65 -10.31 -9.90
CA LEU A 355 6.49 -11.24 -11.02
C LEU A 355 5.29 -12.17 -10.82
N SER A 356 4.65 -12.54 -11.93
CA SER A 356 3.58 -13.52 -11.99
C SER A 356 4.15 -14.85 -12.49
N VAL A 357 4.85 -15.57 -11.61
CA VAL A 357 5.57 -16.83 -11.92
C VAL A 357 4.62 -17.93 -12.42
N GLU A 358 3.35 -17.87 -12.01
CA GLU A 358 2.29 -18.75 -12.50
C GLU A 358 1.94 -18.52 -14.00
N SER A 359 2.36 -17.40 -14.60
CA SER A 359 2.03 -17.00 -15.97
C SER A 359 3.17 -17.31 -16.95
N GLU A 360 2.82 -17.70 -18.18
CA GLU A 360 3.79 -17.67 -19.29
C GLU A 360 3.93 -16.28 -19.92
N ASP A 361 2.89 -15.45 -19.79
CA ASP A 361 2.90 -14.08 -20.30
C ASP A 361 3.55 -13.14 -19.27
N ILE A 362 4.71 -12.61 -19.63
CA ILE A 362 5.46 -11.62 -18.85
C ILE A 362 4.64 -10.34 -18.59
N ASN A 363 3.67 -10.01 -19.45
CA ASN A 363 2.82 -8.83 -19.27
C ASN A 363 1.85 -8.96 -18.08
N ALA A 364 1.63 -10.19 -17.57
CA ALA A 364 0.88 -10.41 -16.33
C ALA A 364 1.63 -9.88 -15.09
N SER A 365 2.95 -9.65 -15.18
CA SER A 365 3.78 -9.22 -14.06
C SER A 365 3.68 -7.71 -13.83
N ARG A 366 3.37 -7.28 -12.60
CA ARG A 366 3.23 -5.85 -12.23
C ARG A 366 4.44 -5.01 -12.59
N MET A 367 5.66 -5.51 -12.33
CA MET A 367 6.89 -4.76 -12.59
C MET A 367 7.12 -4.52 -14.09
N VAL A 368 6.54 -5.36 -14.94
CA VAL A 368 6.59 -5.20 -16.40
C VAL A 368 5.46 -4.29 -16.83
N ARG A 369 4.22 -4.61 -16.46
CA ARG A 369 3.00 -3.89 -16.87
C ARG A 369 3.01 -2.40 -16.54
N LYS A 370 3.58 -2.01 -15.38
CA LYS A 370 3.77 -0.60 -15.01
C LYS A 370 4.71 0.15 -15.95
N ASN A 371 5.57 -0.53 -16.68
CA ASN A 371 6.57 0.09 -17.52
C ASN A 371 6.29 -0.08 -19.03
N LEU A 372 5.05 -0.42 -19.39
CA LEU A 372 4.58 -0.49 -20.77
C LEU A 372 3.66 0.68 -21.11
N TYR A 373 3.45 0.92 -22.40
CA TYR A 373 2.50 1.91 -22.86
C TYR A 373 1.08 1.57 -22.41
N ARG A 374 0.41 2.58 -21.84
CA ARG A 374 -1.01 2.48 -21.51
C ARG A 374 -1.88 2.68 -22.75
N PRO A 375 -3.11 2.15 -22.76
CA PRO A 375 -4.03 2.32 -23.88
C PRO A 375 -4.24 3.78 -24.31
N GLU A 376 -4.22 4.73 -23.38
CA GLU A 376 -4.53 6.14 -23.68
C GLU A 376 -3.35 6.93 -24.29
N VAL A 377 -2.12 6.41 -24.21
CA VAL A 377 -0.90 7.14 -24.59
C VAL A 377 -0.04 6.42 -25.63
N CYS A 378 -0.44 5.22 -26.03
CA CYS A 378 0.30 4.40 -27.00
C CYS A 378 0.06 4.92 -28.42
N GLY A 379 1.13 5.24 -29.16
CA GLY A 379 1.07 5.81 -30.53
C GLY A 379 1.97 5.11 -31.55
N VAL A 380 2.46 3.92 -31.24
CA VAL A 380 3.40 3.11 -32.05
C VAL A 380 2.73 1.86 -32.62
N ALA A 381 3.39 1.10 -33.49
CA ALA A 381 2.85 -0.18 -33.97
C ALA A 381 2.78 -1.21 -32.81
N GLY A 382 1.74 -2.06 -32.75
CA GLY A 382 1.49 -2.96 -31.61
C GLY A 382 0.58 -2.36 -30.55
N CYS A 383 0.26 -1.06 -30.63
CA CYS A 383 -0.67 -0.38 -29.73
C CYS A 383 -2.14 -0.79 -29.90
N GLU A 384 -2.48 -1.65 -30.87
CA GLU A 384 -3.79 -2.27 -30.98
C GLU A 384 -4.10 -3.22 -29.80
N LYS A 385 -3.06 -3.65 -29.05
CA LYS A 385 -3.17 -4.46 -27.82
C LYS A 385 -2.24 -3.92 -26.72
N PRO A 386 -2.48 -2.70 -26.23
CA PRO A 386 -1.61 -2.09 -25.24
C PRO A 386 -1.81 -2.77 -23.88
N ALA A 387 -0.72 -3.25 -23.28
CA ALA A 387 -0.77 -4.00 -22.03
C ALA A 387 -0.54 -3.14 -20.78
N GLY A 388 -0.05 -1.90 -20.91
CA GLY A 388 0.47 -1.13 -19.78
C GLY A 388 -0.57 -0.53 -18.83
N ILE A 389 -0.13 -0.32 -17.58
CA ILE A 389 -0.89 0.38 -16.52
C ILE A 389 -0.14 1.62 -16.03
N LEU A 390 -0.80 2.46 -15.23
CA LEU A 390 -0.23 3.73 -14.79
C LEU A 390 0.98 3.56 -13.86
N HIS A 391 2.05 4.26 -14.22
CA HIS A 391 3.27 4.39 -13.47
C HIS A 391 3.81 5.81 -13.56
N ARG A 392 4.17 6.39 -12.41
CA ARG A 392 4.68 7.76 -12.33
C ARG A 392 6.04 7.92 -13.03
N GLY A 393 6.82 6.85 -13.15
CA GLY A 393 8.07 6.84 -13.92
C GLY A 393 7.88 6.75 -15.44
N GLY A 394 6.66 6.48 -15.92
CA GLY A 394 6.37 6.27 -17.33
C GLY A 394 6.73 4.87 -17.84
N PRO A 395 6.65 4.63 -19.16
CA PRO A 395 6.87 3.33 -19.78
C PRO A 395 8.37 3.06 -20.04
N LEU A 396 9.06 2.57 -19.01
CA LEU A 396 10.52 2.41 -19.02
C LEU A 396 11.04 1.21 -19.82
N LEU A 397 10.19 0.24 -20.19
CA LEU A 397 10.58 -1.00 -20.89
C LEU A 397 10.28 -0.96 -22.41
N GLU A 398 9.79 0.17 -22.92
CA GLU A 398 9.49 0.38 -24.34
C GLU A 398 10.75 0.74 -25.14
N ASP A 399 11.65 -0.25 -25.28
CA ASP A 399 12.97 -0.11 -25.92
C ASP A 399 12.96 -0.51 -27.41
N PHE A 400 11.79 -0.49 -28.05
CA PHE A 400 11.55 -1.08 -29.36
C PHE A 400 11.25 -0.04 -30.47
N GLY A 401 11.62 1.22 -30.23
CA GLY A 401 11.51 2.29 -31.22
C GLY A 401 10.07 2.58 -31.62
N ASP A 402 9.72 2.28 -32.87
CA ASP A 402 8.40 2.52 -33.46
C ASP A 402 7.39 1.37 -33.23
N ARG A 403 7.73 0.44 -32.33
CA ARG A 403 6.86 -0.67 -31.92
C ARG A 403 6.75 -0.76 -30.40
N ALA A 404 5.63 -1.31 -29.93
CA ALA A 404 5.44 -1.64 -28.52
C ALA A 404 6.20 -2.93 -28.14
N ALA A 405 6.62 -3.01 -26.88
CA ALA A 405 7.25 -4.19 -26.31
C ALA A 405 6.31 -5.41 -26.33
N SER A 406 6.84 -6.57 -26.71
CA SER A 406 6.10 -7.84 -26.71
C SER A 406 7.04 -9.04 -26.70
N PRO A 407 6.57 -10.23 -26.27
CA PRO A 407 7.38 -11.46 -26.32
C PRO A 407 7.82 -11.79 -27.76
N ALA A 408 6.93 -11.55 -28.72
CA ALA A 408 7.22 -11.73 -30.15
C ALA A 408 8.37 -10.83 -30.64
N ALA A 409 8.49 -9.61 -30.10
CA ALA A 409 9.59 -8.72 -30.45
C ALA A 409 10.95 -9.24 -29.94
N CYS A 410 10.98 -9.87 -28.76
CA CYS A 410 12.18 -10.52 -28.24
C CYS A 410 12.56 -11.76 -29.05
N ALA A 411 11.59 -12.61 -29.38
CA ALA A 411 11.80 -13.81 -30.19
C ALA A 411 12.25 -13.52 -31.63
N ALA A 412 11.88 -12.36 -32.18
CA ALA A 412 12.24 -11.94 -33.53
C ALA A 412 13.66 -11.34 -33.65
N ALA A 413 14.41 -11.23 -32.54
CA ALA A 413 15.76 -10.68 -32.54
C ALA A 413 16.70 -11.53 -33.41
N MET A 414 17.45 -10.88 -34.30
CA MET A 414 18.41 -11.53 -35.20
C MET A 414 19.77 -10.80 -35.13
N PRO A 415 20.84 -11.46 -34.65
CA PRO A 415 20.83 -12.78 -34.01
C PRO A 415 20.02 -12.78 -32.69
N PRO A 416 19.58 -13.96 -32.20
CA PRO A 416 18.96 -14.07 -30.88
C PRO A 416 19.86 -13.48 -29.78
N TYR A 417 19.25 -12.91 -28.74
CA TYR A 417 19.99 -12.34 -27.62
C TYR A 417 20.76 -13.42 -26.84
N ASP A 418 22.04 -13.15 -26.54
CA ASP A 418 22.82 -13.93 -25.57
C ASP A 418 22.59 -13.36 -24.18
N TYR A 419 21.65 -13.94 -23.42
CA TYR A 419 21.29 -13.42 -22.10
C TYR A 419 22.38 -13.62 -21.04
N ASP A 420 23.25 -14.62 -21.20
CA ASP A 420 24.26 -14.97 -20.20
C ASP A 420 25.55 -14.16 -20.41
N ASN A 421 26.04 -14.05 -21.65
CA ASN A 421 27.32 -13.40 -21.95
C ASN A 421 27.19 -12.15 -22.82
N GLY A 422 26.00 -11.85 -23.34
CA GLY A 422 25.76 -10.68 -24.16
C GLY A 422 25.89 -9.37 -23.39
N ASP A 423 26.19 -8.32 -24.15
CA ASP A 423 26.24 -6.93 -23.69
C ASP A 423 24.83 -6.47 -23.29
N LEU A 424 24.65 -6.23 -21.99
CA LEU A 424 23.35 -5.82 -21.42
C LEU A 424 22.85 -4.50 -22.02
N ASP A 425 23.74 -3.65 -22.55
CA ASP A 425 23.31 -2.42 -23.20
C ASP A 425 22.57 -2.63 -24.53
N LYS A 426 22.74 -3.80 -25.15
CA LYS A 426 22.14 -4.16 -26.45
C LYS A 426 20.89 -5.03 -26.33
N ILE A 427 20.53 -5.45 -25.11
CA ILE A 427 19.36 -6.28 -24.87
C ILE A 427 18.25 -5.39 -24.30
N PRO A 428 17.06 -5.31 -24.92
CA PRO A 428 15.92 -4.59 -24.38
C PRO A 428 15.58 -5.05 -22.97
N ALA A 429 15.24 -4.10 -22.09
CA ALA A 429 14.97 -4.38 -20.69
C ALA A 429 13.81 -5.37 -20.50
N TYR A 430 12.79 -5.25 -21.35
CA TYR A 430 11.67 -6.19 -21.40
C TYR A 430 12.13 -7.64 -21.60
N CYS A 431 13.03 -7.88 -22.57
CA CYS A 431 13.49 -9.24 -22.90
C CYS A 431 14.33 -9.87 -21.78
N VAL A 432 15.06 -9.08 -21.01
CA VAL A 432 15.81 -9.57 -19.84
C VAL A 432 14.84 -10.03 -18.74
N LEU A 433 13.75 -9.29 -18.50
CA LEU A 433 12.73 -9.68 -17.53
C LEU A 433 11.92 -10.90 -17.97
N GLU A 434 11.64 -11.02 -19.27
CA GLU A 434 11.02 -12.21 -19.86
C GLU A 434 11.88 -13.47 -19.63
N GLU A 435 13.18 -13.39 -19.91
CA GLU A 435 14.11 -14.49 -19.65
C GLU A 435 14.24 -14.80 -18.16
N TRP A 436 14.21 -13.79 -17.30
CA TRP A 436 14.22 -14.00 -15.85
C TRP A 436 12.97 -14.77 -15.40
N LEU A 437 11.78 -14.35 -15.84
CA LEU A 437 10.53 -15.08 -15.56
C LEU A 437 10.63 -16.53 -16.02
N ARG A 438 11.15 -16.80 -17.22
CA ARG A 438 11.33 -18.16 -17.73
C ARG A 438 12.19 -19.01 -16.79
N ARG A 439 13.31 -18.47 -16.29
CA ARG A 439 14.19 -19.16 -15.33
C ARG A 439 13.52 -19.41 -13.99
N GLU A 440 12.79 -18.43 -13.46
CA GLU A 440 12.02 -18.60 -12.21
C GLU A 440 10.96 -19.70 -12.37
N ARG A 441 10.27 -19.75 -13.51
CA ARG A 441 9.31 -20.82 -13.81
C ARG A 441 9.95 -22.21 -13.87
N ASP A 442 11.14 -22.32 -14.45
CA ASP A 442 11.91 -23.58 -14.47
C ASP A 442 12.33 -24.04 -13.06
N VAL A 443 12.53 -23.10 -12.13
CA VAL A 443 12.83 -23.39 -10.72
C VAL A 443 11.57 -23.83 -9.98
N PHE A 444 10.49 -23.04 -10.05
CA PHE A 444 9.29 -23.27 -9.23
C PHE A 444 8.35 -24.35 -9.77
N LYS A 445 8.27 -24.54 -11.10
CA LYS A 445 7.46 -25.57 -11.78
C LYS A 445 6.01 -25.66 -11.27
N LEU A 446 5.37 -24.50 -11.13
CA LEU A 446 3.98 -24.41 -10.67
C LEU A 446 3.03 -25.14 -11.62
N ALA A 447 2.04 -25.84 -11.06
CA ALA A 447 1.00 -26.52 -11.85
C ALA A 447 0.16 -25.49 -12.64
N PRO A 448 -0.04 -25.69 -13.96
CA PRO A 448 -0.76 -24.75 -14.81
C PRO A 448 -2.27 -24.79 -14.56
N LEU A 449 -2.99 -23.85 -15.17
CA LEU A 449 -4.46 -23.85 -15.21
C LEU A 449 -4.98 -25.14 -15.87
N SER A 450 -5.77 -25.90 -15.12
CA SER A 450 -6.25 -27.24 -15.53
C SER A 450 -7.77 -27.39 -15.59
N ALA A 451 -8.50 -26.56 -14.84
CA ALA A 451 -9.95 -26.57 -14.76
C ALA A 451 -10.49 -25.28 -14.17
N VAL A 452 -11.78 -25.05 -14.32
CA VAL A 452 -12.57 -24.05 -13.59
C VAL A 452 -13.63 -24.78 -12.77
N VAL A 453 -13.82 -24.36 -11.52
CA VAL A 453 -14.93 -24.78 -10.66
C VAL A 453 -15.87 -23.61 -10.49
N TYR A 454 -17.18 -23.84 -10.60
CA TYR A 454 -18.20 -22.79 -10.55
C TYR A 454 -19.52 -23.35 -10.01
N VAL A 455 -20.47 -22.47 -9.74
CA VAL A 455 -21.82 -22.84 -9.29
C VAL A 455 -22.83 -22.51 -10.37
N ARG A 456 -23.59 -23.51 -10.82
CA ARG A 456 -24.80 -23.32 -11.63
C ARG A 456 -26.01 -23.17 -10.73
N ARG A 457 -26.88 -22.18 -10.96
CA ARG A 457 -28.04 -21.89 -10.11
C ARG A 457 -29.29 -21.54 -10.93
N PRO A 458 -30.50 -21.59 -10.36
CA PRO A 458 -31.70 -21.12 -11.03
C PRO A 458 -31.65 -19.59 -11.21
N LEU A 459 -32.31 -19.08 -12.25
CA LEU A 459 -32.43 -17.64 -12.48
C LEU A 459 -32.99 -16.91 -11.25
N GLY A 460 -32.45 -15.73 -10.99
CA GLY A 460 -32.87 -14.86 -9.89
C GLY A 460 -32.45 -15.32 -8.47
N SER A 461 -31.76 -16.46 -8.33
CA SER A 461 -31.30 -16.99 -7.03
C SER A 461 -30.01 -16.35 -6.50
N VAL A 462 -29.34 -15.53 -7.31
CA VAL A 462 -28.19 -14.73 -6.90
C VAL A 462 -28.69 -13.53 -6.09
N MET A 463 -28.39 -13.53 -4.79
CA MET A 463 -28.88 -12.54 -3.83
C MET A 463 -27.88 -11.41 -3.62
N ARG A 464 -28.31 -10.33 -2.95
CA ARG A 464 -27.40 -9.26 -2.52
C ARG A 464 -26.46 -9.78 -1.44
N SER A 465 -25.29 -9.14 -1.28
CA SER A 465 -24.31 -9.54 -0.27
C SER A 465 -24.90 -9.55 1.15
N GLN A 466 -25.80 -8.62 1.50
CA GLN A 466 -26.47 -8.54 2.80
C GLN A 466 -27.56 -9.61 3.04
N ASP A 467 -27.93 -10.38 2.02
CA ASP A 467 -28.96 -11.44 2.09
C ASP A 467 -28.30 -12.83 2.17
N PHE A 468 -27.15 -12.92 2.85
CA PHE A 468 -26.30 -14.10 2.88
C PHE A 468 -26.91 -15.30 3.62
N ASP A 469 -27.89 -15.07 4.49
CA ASP A 469 -28.58 -16.08 5.27
C ASP A 469 -29.83 -16.64 4.56
N VAL A 470 -30.33 -15.96 3.52
CA VAL A 470 -31.52 -16.35 2.75
C VAL A 470 -31.26 -17.64 1.96
N TYR A 471 -32.13 -18.64 2.11
CA TYR A 471 -32.02 -19.93 1.44
C TYR A 471 -32.43 -19.87 -0.03
N ALA A 472 -31.53 -20.31 -0.90
CA ALA A 472 -31.69 -20.26 -2.35
C ALA A 472 -31.30 -21.61 -2.98
N PRO A 473 -32.23 -22.59 -2.98
CA PRO A 473 -31.98 -23.95 -3.45
C PRO A 473 -31.81 -24.05 -4.96
N GLY A 474 -31.46 -25.25 -5.45
CA GLY A 474 -31.36 -25.54 -6.88
C GLY A 474 -29.94 -25.37 -7.44
N SER A 475 -28.93 -25.26 -6.58
CA SER A 475 -27.55 -25.00 -6.99
C SER A 475 -26.75 -26.28 -7.20
N ASP A 476 -25.84 -26.24 -8.17
CA ASP A 476 -25.02 -27.38 -8.57
C ASP A 476 -23.55 -26.94 -8.72
N LEU A 477 -22.66 -27.56 -7.94
CA LEU A 477 -21.22 -27.36 -8.04
C LEU A 477 -20.68 -28.11 -9.27
N ARG A 478 -20.11 -27.37 -10.22
CA ARG A 478 -19.62 -27.90 -11.49
C ARG A 478 -18.12 -27.74 -11.63
N ARG A 479 -17.51 -28.64 -12.40
CA ARG A 479 -16.11 -28.57 -12.82
C ARG A 479 -16.01 -28.74 -14.32
N GLN A 480 -15.41 -27.76 -14.98
CA GLN A 480 -15.08 -27.78 -16.40
C GLN A 480 -13.55 -27.86 -16.55
N PRO A 481 -12.97 -28.93 -17.13
CA PRO A 481 -11.57 -28.90 -17.51
C PRO A 481 -11.33 -27.80 -18.55
N VAL A 482 -10.21 -27.08 -18.42
CA VAL A 482 -9.81 -26.01 -19.35
C VAL A 482 -8.32 -26.10 -19.67
N SER A 483 -7.92 -25.51 -20.78
CA SER A 483 -6.52 -25.27 -21.12
C SER A 483 -6.28 -23.79 -21.38
N LEU A 484 -5.12 -23.29 -20.99
CA LEU A 484 -4.64 -21.95 -21.32
C LEU A 484 -3.46 -22.06 -22.29
N ALA A 485 -3.61 -21.50 -23.49
CA ALA A 485 -2.55 -21.46 -24.49
C ALA A 485 -2.60 -20.12 -25.25
N GLY A 486 -1.45 -19.43 -25.36
CA GLY A 486 -1.36 -18.17 -26.09
C GLY A 486 -2.31 -17.07 -25.59
N GLY A 487 -2.60 -17.03 -24.27
CA GLY A 487 -3.55 -16.08 -23.67
C GLY A 487 -5.02 -16.39 -23.96
N VAL A 488 -5.33 -17.61 -24.42
CA VAL A 488 -6.71 -18.06 -24.69
C VAL A 488 -7.05 -19.23 -23.78
N VAL A 489 -8.07 -19.05 -22.96
CA VAL A 489 -8.66 -20.13 -22.15
C VAL A 489 -9.74 -20.83 -22.95
N THR A 490 -9.62 -22.14 -23.09
CA THR A 490 -10.59 -22.97 -23.83
C THR A 490 -11.10 -24.11 -22.95
N ALA A 491 -12.41 -24.35 -22.99
CA ALA A 491 -13.01 -25.53 -22.36
C ALA A 491 -12.54 -26.81 -23.08
N VAL A 492 -12.05 -27.77 -22.32
CA VAL A 492 -11.59 -29.08 -22.83
C VAL A 492 -12.25 -30.22 -22.07
N GLY A 493 -12.44 -31.37 -22.72
CA GLY A 493 -13.07 -32.52 -22.09
C GLY A 493 -14.54 -32.27 -21.70
N VAL A 494 -15.01 -33.01 -20.69
CA VAL A 494 -16.43 -33.06 -20.30
C VAL A 494 -16.65 -32.35 -18.96
N GLU A 495 -17.64 -31.46 -18.94
CA GLU A 495 -18.17 -30.84 -17.73
C GLU A 495 -18.84 -31.89 -16.82
N ARG A 496 -18.71 -31.75 -15.49
CA ARG A 496 -19.42 -32.64 -14.55
C ARG A 496 -19.88 -31.94 -13.28
N SER A 497 -20.99 -32.44 -12.74
CA SER A 497 -21.45 -32.12 -11.38
C SER A 497 -20.60 -32.84 -10.33
N LEU A 498 -20.26 -32.10 -9.28
CA LEU A 498 -19.56 -32.58 -8.09
C LEU A 498 -20.49 -32.72 -6.88
N THR A 499 -21.71 -32.19 -6.97
CA THR A 499 -22.65 -32.01 -5.84
C THR A 499 -23.01 -33.33 -5.15
N ALA A 500 -23.38 -34.35 -5.92
CA ALA A 500 -23.74 -35.66 -5.35
C ALA A 500 -22.57 -36.33 -4.63
N GLY A 501 -21.34 -36.10 -5.08
CA GLY A 501 -20.11 -36.60 -4.43
C GLY A 501 -19.88 -36.01 -3.03
N CYS A 502 -20.55 -34.90 -2.70
CA CYS A 502 -20.53 -34.25 -1.39
C CYS A 502 -21.69 -34.66 -0.48
N GLY A 503 -22.55 -35.59 -0.91
CA GLY A 503 -23.78 -35.95 -0.19
C GLY A 503 -24.87 -34.87 -0.25
N LEU A 504 -24.84 -34.04 -1.29
CA LEU A 504 -25.81 -32.96 -1.54
C LEU A 504 -26.67 -33.31 -2.78
N ASP A 505 -27.92 -32.85 -2.81
CA ASP A 505 -28.82 -32.99 -3.96
C ASP A 505 -28.93 -31.62 -4.66
N PRO A 506 -28.58 -31.49 -5.96
CA PRO A 506 -28.72 -30.24 -6.70
C PRO A 506 -30.09 -29.57 -6.60
N ALA A 507 -31.19 -30.33 -6.42
CA ALA A 507 -32.53 -29.76 -6.31
C ALA A 507 -32.76 -28.98 -5.00
N THR A 508 -32.02 -29.31 -3.94
CA THR A 508 -32.17 -28.71 -2.60
C THR A 508 -30.90 -27.99 -2.12
N ALA A 509 -29.76 -28.26 -2.72
CA ALA A 509 -28.51 -27.65 -2.30
C ALA A 509 -28.51 -26.14 -2.56
N ASP A 510 -27.99 -25.39 -1.60
CA ASP A 510 -27.63 -23.97 -1.67
C ASP A 510 -26.11 -23.87 -1.45
N ILE A 511 -25.35 -23.85 -2.55
CA ILE A 511 -23.90 -23.93 -2.69
C ILE A 511 -23.37 -22.56 -3.10
N ARG A 512 -22.29 -22.11 -2.47
CA ARG A 512 -21.75 -20.76 -2.67
C ARG A 512 -20.24 -20.73 -2.66
N ARG A 513 -19.68 -19.81 -3.46
CA ARG A 513 -18.27 -19.38 -3.44
C ARG A 513 -17.25 -20.51 -3.28
N PRO A 514 -17.10 -21.42 -4.26
CA PRO A 514 -15.95 -22.28 -4.31
C PRO A 514 -14.65 -21.45 -4.36
N GLN A 515 -13.62 -21.92 -3.69
CA GLN A 515 -12.26 -21.37 -3.70
C GLN A 515 -11.25 -22.50 -3.81
N VAL A 516 -10.12 -22.23 -4.45
CA VAL A 516 -9.03 -23.19 -4.69
C VAL A 516 -7.85 -22.87 -3.78
N SER A 517 -7.15 -23.90 -3.30
CA SER A 517 -5.92 -23.75 -2.51
C SER A 517 -4.77 -23.19 -3.35
N TRP A 518 -3.74 -22.65 -2.70
CA TRP A 518 -2.62 -21.99 -3.39
C TRP A 518 -1.81 -22.94 -4.26
N ASP A 519 -1.70 -24.21 -3.87
CA ASP A 519 -1.05 -25.26 -4.66
C ASP A 519 -1.95 -25.85 -5.76
N GLY A 520 -3.20 -25.39 -5.88
CA GLY A 520 -4.17 -25.91 -6.85
C GLY A 520 -4.72 -27.29 -6.53
N ALA A 521 -4.49 -27.83 -5.32
CA ALA A 521 -4.80 -29.23 -4.99
C ALA A 521 -6.15 -29.45 -4.29
N LYS A 522 -6.75 -28.41 -3.69
CA LYS A 522 -7.98 -28.50 -2.89
C LYS A 522 -9.00 -27.46 -3.32
N VAL A 523 -10.28 -27.78 -3.11
CA VAL A 523 -11.42 -26.88 -3.29
C VAL A 523 -12.22 -26.82 -1.99
N ALA A 524 -12.53 -25.61 -1.52
CA ALA A 524 -13.46 -25.39 -0.41
C ALA A 524 -14.65 -24.55 -0.87
N PHE A 525 -15.83 -24.80 -0.32
CA PHE A 525 -17.07 -24.06 -0.63
C PHE A 525 -18.03 -24.10 0.55
N ALA A 526 -19.07 -23.27 0.53
CA ALA A 526 -20.13 -23.30 1.54
C ALA A 526 -21.39 -23.97 0.98
N ALA A 527 -22.06 -24.82 1.76
CA ALA A 527 -23.33 -25.39 1.35
C ALA A 527 -24.29 -25.75 2.50
N ARG A 528 -25.58 -25.82 2.18
CA ARG A 528 -26.65 -26.41 3.02
C ARG A 528 -27.70 -27.09 2.13
N SER A 529 -28.51 -27.97 2.73
CA SER A 529 -29.56 -28.76 2.05
C SER A 529 -30.98 -28.23 2.29
N SER A 530 -31.18 -27.33 3.26
CA SER A 530 -32.50 -26.80 3.62
C SER A 530 -32.40 -25.45 4.34
N ALA A 531 -33.51 -24.71 4.39
CA ALA A 531 -33.59 -23.43 5.11
C ALA A 531 -33.39 -23.58 6.63
N SER A 532 -33.68 -24.74 7.22
CA SER A 532 -33.49 -25.01 8.64
C SER A 532 -32.07 -25.43 9.02
N GLU A 533 -31.20 -25.67 8.04
CA GLU A 533 -29.79 -26.01 8.27
C GLU A 533 -28.88 -24.79 8.07
N PRO A 534 -27.84 -24.63 8.90
CA PRO A 534 -26.83 -23.61 8.66
C PRO A 534 -26.00 -23.94 7.42
N LEU A 535 -25.41 -22.91 6.81
CA LEU A 535 -24.34 -23.11 5.83
C LEU A 535 -23.14 -23.74 6.53
N ALA A 536 -22.57 -24.77 5.93
CA ALA A 536 -21.36 -25.45 6.39
C ALA A 536 -20.26 -25.37 5.33
N ILE A 537 -19.00 -25.31 5.76
CA ILE A 537 -17.85 -25.38 4.85
C ILE A 537 -17.56 -26.82 4.48
N TYR A 538 -17.47 -27.10 3.18
CA TYR A 538 -17.02 -28.37 2.61
C TYR A 538 -15.63 -28.20 2.01
N GLU A 539 -14.87 -29.28 2.00
CA GLU A 539 -13.55 -29.36 1.37
C GLU A 539 -13.44 -30.65 0.57
N MET A 540 -12.73 -30.61 -0.58
CA MET A 540 -12.47 -31.75 -1.46
C MET A 540 -11.11 -31.61 -2.17
N ASN A 541 -10.65 -32.67 -2.81
CA ASN A 541 -9.54 -32.59 -3.77
C ASN A 541 -9.97 -31.84 -5.05
N ALA A 542 -9.05 -31.17 -5.74
CA ALA A 542 -9.33 -30.42 -6.96
C ALA A 542 -9.85 -31.27 -8.14
N ASP A 543 -9.67 -32.59 -8.06
CA ASP A 543 -10.28 -33.56 -8.98
C ASP A 543 -11.72 -33.95 -8.60
N GLY A 544 -12.31 -33.35 -7.58
CA GLY A 544 -13.67 -33.63 -7.12
C GLY A 544 -13.82 -34.79 -6.14
N SER A 545 -12.73 -35.48 -5.78
CA SER A 545 -12.78 -36.61 -4.85
C SER A 545 -12.69 -36.17 -3.38
N GLY A 546 -13.18 -37.03 -2.47
CA GLY A 546 -13.01 -36.85 -1.03
C GLY A 546 -13.78 -35.65 -0.45
N CYS A 547 -14.92 -35.28 -1.03
CA CYS A 547 -15.72 -34.16 -0.55
C CYS A 547 -16.38 -34.45 0.80
N ALA A 548 -16.14 -33.60 1.80
CA ALA A 548 -16.76 -33.72 3.12
C ALA A 548 -16.89 -32.34 3.81
N LYS A 549 -17.75 -32.25 4.84
CA LYS A 549 -17.79 -31.09 5.73
C LYS A 549 -16.45 -30.98 6.47
N HIS A 550 -15.86 -29.78 6.51
CA HIS A 550 -14.65 -29.52 7.27
C HIS A 550 -14.95 -29.62 8.78
N PRO A 551 -14.36 -30.59 9.52
CA PRO A 551 -14.85 -30.94 10.85
C PRO A 551 -14.60 -29.84 11.89
N GLU A 552 -13.43 -29.20 11.88
CA GLU A 552 -13.08 -28.16 12.87
C GLU A 552 -13.80 -26.84 12.63
N ILE A 553 -13.97 -26.43 11.36
CA ILE A 553 -14.72 -25.20 11.03
C ILE A 553 -16.18 -25.35 11.43
N ASN A 554 -16.78 -26.50 11.14
CA ASN A 554 -18.21 -26.74 11.41
C ASN A 554 -18.49 -27.29 12.81
N ALA A 555 -17.51 -27.33 13.70
CA ALA A 555 -17.71 -27.73 15.08
C ALA A 555 -18.60 -26.72 15.83
N GLY A 556 -19.45 -27.22 16.72
CA GLY A 556 -20.36 -26.41 17.55
C GLY A 556 -21.84 -26.69 17.26
N PRO A 557 -22.76 -26.03 17.98
CA PRO A 557 -24.18 -26.18 17.76
C PRO A 557 -24.61 -25.55 16.42
N PRO A 558 -25.63 -26.10 15.72
CA PRO A 558 -26.12 -25.52 14.47
C PRO A 558 -26.93 -24.24 14.66
N THR A 559 -27.41 -23.97 15.88
CA THR A 559 -28.19 -22.80 16.25
C THR A 559 -27.89 -22.37 17.68
N GLN A 560 -27.97 -21.06 17.94
CA GLN A 560 -27.93 -20.45 19.26
C GLN A 560 -28.67 -19.12 19.21
N ASN A 561 -29.26 -18.67 20.32
CA ASN A 561 -30.02 -17.40 20.40
C ASN A 561 -31.14 -17.25 19.35
N GLY A 562 -31.72 -18.37 18.88
CA GLY A 562 -32.75 -18.36 17.83
C GLY A 562 -32.21 -18.03 16.43
N LEU A 563 -30.89 -18.05 16.23
CA LEU A 563 -30.21 -17.82 14.96
C LEU A 563 -29.44 -19.09 14.54
N LEU A 564 -29.35 -19.32 13.23
CA LEU A 564 -28.48 -20.36 12.67
C LEU A 564 -27.02 -19.90 12.69
N ILE A 565 -26.09 -20.81 12.99
CA ILE A 565 -24.65 -20.53 12.95
C ILE A 565 -24.10 -20.93 11.59
N HIS A 566 -24.20 -20.01 10.62
CA HIS A 566 -23.64 -20.17 9.28
C HIS A 566 -22.11 -20.07 9.30
N ASN A 567 -21.44 -20.96 8.57
CA ASN A 567 -20.05 -20.86 8.13
C ASN A 567 -20.02 -20.83 6.60
N PHE A 568 -19.45 -19.78 6.02
CA PHE A 568 -19.57 -19.53 4.59
C PHE A 568 -18.41 -18.70 4.04
N ASP A 569 -18.38 -18.52 2.72
CA ASP A 569 -17.35 -17.79 1.99
C ASP A 569 -15.90 -18.19 2.38
N PRO A 570 -15.53 -19.49 2.30
CA PRO A 570 -14.17 -19.91 2.62
C PRO A 570 -13.19 -19.30 1.61
N SER A 571 -11.95 -19.07 2.01
CA SER A 571 -10.84 -18.65 1.14
C SER A 571 -9.52 -19.17 1.68
N TYR A 572 -8.68 -19.74 0.81
CA TYR A 572 -7.39 -20.27 1.21
C TYR A 572 -6.34 -19.16 1.30
N GLY A 573 -5.63 -19.11 2.43
CA GLY A 573 -4.44 -18.28 2.58
C GLY A 573 -3.17 -18.97 2.06
N PRO A 574 -2.07 -18.23 1.88
CA PRO A 574 -0.77 -18.81 1.54
C PRO A 574 -0.35 -19.90 2.53
N ALA A 575 0.33 -20.94 2.05
CA ALA A 575 0.73 -22.12 2.83
C ALA A 575 1.94 -21.89 3.76
N ASP A 576 2.19 -20.66 4.21
CA ASP A 576 3.33 -20.27 5.04
C ASP A 576 3.26 -20.90 6.45
N GLY A 577 3.81 -22.11 6.62
CA GLY A 577 3.67 -22.89 7.85
C GLY A 577 2.38 -23.72 7.96
N GLY A 578 1.68 -23.96 6.84
CA GLY A 578 0.54 -24.87 6.75
C GLY A 578 -0.72 -24.28 6.10
N LEU A 579 -1.69 -25.15 5.79
CA LEU A 579 -2.95 -24.78 5.14
C LEU A 579 -3.84 -23.95 6.06
N ARG A 580 -4.27 -22.77 5.59
CA ARG A 580 -5.18 -21.87 6.30
C ARG A 580 -6.42 -21.59 5.47
N ILE A 581 -7.57 -21.56 6.14
CA ILE A 581 -8.85 -21.17 5.52
C ILE A 581 -9.44 -20.02 6.34
N VAL A 582 -9.55 -18.85 5.72
CA VAL A 582 -10.35 -17.74 6.24
C VAL A 582 -11.78 -17.93 5.78
N PHE A 583 -12.75 -17.71 6.66
CA PHE A 583 -14.17 -17.89 6.35
C PHE A 583 -15.01 -16.86 7.11
N ALA A 584 -16.18 -16.53 6.57
CA ALA A 584 -17.18 -15.74 7.26
C ALA A 584 -18.04 -16.65 8.16
N SER A 585 -18.42 -16.15 9.33
CA SER A 585 -19.32 -16.87 10.23
C SER A 585 -20.18 -15.94 11.06
N THR A 586 -21.36 -16.44 11.40
CA THR A 586 -22.31 -15.77 12.30
C THR A 586 -22.11 -16.16 13.76
N ARG A 587 -21.14 -17.03 14.09
CA ARG A 587 -20.94 -17.60 15.44
C ARG A 587 -20.74 -16.59 16.58
N GLY A 588 -20.32 -15.36 16.25
CA GLY A 588 -20.05 -14.30 17.21
C GLY A 588 -18.73 -14.48 17.97
N ASN A 589 -18.58 -13.70 19.06
CA ASN A 589 -17.29 -13.52 19.72
C ASN A 589 -16.77 -14.80 20.41
N LEU A 590 -15.48 -15.11 20.19
CA LEU A 590 -14.82 -16.28 20.80
C LEU A 590 -14.23 -16.02 22.20
N ARG A 591 -14.18 -14.75 22.63
CA ARG A 591 -13.65 -14.31 23.94
C ARG A 591 -14.76 -13.70 24.80
N PRO A 592 -15.57 -14.51 25.50
CA PRO A 592 -16.75 -14.04 26.23
C PRO A 592 -16.44 -13.04 27.36
N GLU A 593 -15.22 -13.01 27.88
CA GLU A 593 -14.80 -12.12 28.97
C GLU A 593 -14.82 -10.63 28.61
N SER A 594 -14.68 -10.29 27.32
CA SER A 594 -14.65 -8.91 26.84
C SER A 594 -16.05 -8.31 26.59
N TYR A 595 -17.12 -9.11 26.66
CA TYR A 595 -18.47 -8.73 26.24
C TYR A 595 -19.53 -9.20 27.24
N ASP A 596 -20.64 -8.47 27.30
CA ASP A 596 -21.87 -8.90 27.98
C ASP A 596 -22.93 -9.45 27.01
N TYR A 597 -22.51 -9.75 25.78
CA TYR A 597 -23.29 -10.39 24.72
C TYR A 597 -22.47 -11.53 24.09
N GLN A 598 -23.11 -12.67 23.78
CA GLN A 598 -22.43 -13.89 23.35
C GLN A 598 -23.21 -14.63 22.27
N GLY A 599 -22.51 -15.50 21.53
CA GLY A 599 -23.08 -16.29 20.44
C GLY A 599 -23.41 -15.42 19.22
N PRO A 600 -24.24 -15.94 18.30
CA PRO A 600 -24.65 -15.21 17.11
C PRO A 600 -25.43 -13.94 17.49
N GLN A 601 -25.05 -12.84 16.84
CA GLN A 601 -25.59 -11.49 17.06
C GLN A 601 -26.48 -11.10 15.88
N ARG A 602 -27.31 -10.07 16.09
CA ARG A 602 -28.10 -9.42 15.02
C ARG A 602 -27.36 -8.20 14.49
N THR A 603 -27.58 -7.86 13.22
CA THR A 603 -26.97 -6.66 12.63
C THR A 603 -27.76 -5.40 13.00
N PRO A 604 -27.11 -4.29 13.41
CA PRO A 604 -27.75 -2.98 13.55
C PRO A 604 -28.39 -2.44 12.26
N ALA A 605 -27.87 -2.83 11.09
CA ALA A 605 -28.40 -2.45 9.78
C ALA A 605 -29.77 -3.07 9.48
N ASP A 606 -30.09 -4.23 10.07
CA ASP A 606 -31.37 -4.92 9.98
C ASP A 606 -31.49 -5.94 11.12
N PRO A 607 -32.16 -5.59 12.24
CA PRO A 607 -32.25 -6.48 13.40
C PRO A 607 -32.90 -7.85 13.09
N SER A 608 -33.58 -8.02 11.95
CA SER A 608 -34.11 -9.34 11.58
C SER A 608 -33.01 -10.33 11.14
N LYS A 609 -31.83 -9.84 10.77
CA LYS A 609 -30.74 -10.61 10.18
C LYS A 609 -29.57 -10.87 11.14
N PRO A 610 -28.79 -11.93 10.91
CA PRO A 610 -27.59 -12.20 11.68
C PRO A 610 -26.42 -11.27 11.31
N ASN A 611 -25.52 -11.06 12.26
CA ASN A 611 -24.22 -10.43 12.09
C ASN A 611 -23.20 -11.42 11.54
N ALA A 612 -22.26 -10.99 10.70
CA ALA A 612 -21.19 -11.85 10.19
C ALA A 612 -19.80 -11.22 10.36
N ASN A 613 -18.82 -12.02 10.78
CA ASN A 613 -17.42 -11.64 10.90
C ASN A 613 -16.50 -12.71 10.29
N LEU A 614 -15.21 -12.37 10.14
CA LEU A 614 -14.19 -13.28 9.61
C LEU A 614 -13.47 -14.06 10.71
N TYR A 615 -13.17 -15.31 10.40
CA TYR A 615 -12.44 -16.25 11.25
C TYR A 615 -11.41 -16.98 10.39
N VAL A 616 -10.36 -17.50 11.03
CA VAL A 616 -9.34 -18.32 10.38
C VAL A 616 -9.25 -19.68 11.06
N SER A 617 -9.26 -20.73 10.25
CA SER A 617 -8.81 -22.08 10.60
C SER A 617 -7.34 -22.18 10.26
N GLU A 618 -6.50 -22.40 11.26
CA GLU A 618 -5.04 -22.44 11.13
C GLU A 618 -4.40 -23.52 12.02
N PRO A 619 -3.16 -23.96 11.74
CA PRO A 619 -2.41 -24.81 12.66
C PRO A 619 -2.33 -24.18 14.06
N ASP A 620 -2.52 -24.98 15.11
CA ASP A 620 -2.37 -24.51 16.48
C ASP A 620 -0.88 -24.44 16.87
N PRO A 621 -0.31 -23.24 17.10
CA PRO A 621 1.09 -23.12 17.51
C PRO A 621 1.37 -23.74 18.87
N LYS A 622 0.35 -23.96 19.71
CA LYS A 622 0.50 -24.54 21.06
C LYS A 622 0.38 -26.07 21.06
N THR A 623 -0.22 -26.65 20.02
CA THR A 623 -0.52 -28.09 19.94
C THR A 623 -0.19 -28.61 18.54
N PRO A 624 1.04 -29.08 18.28
CA PRO A 624 1.45 -29.56 16.96
C PRO A 624 0.50 -30.63 16.41
N GLY A 625 0.08 -30.47 15.14
CA GLY A 625 -0.86 -31.36 14.48
C GLY A 625 -2.34 -31.06 14.74
N ALA A 626 -2.67 -30.20 15.72
CA ALA A 626 -4.03 -29.71 15.91
C ALA A 626 -4.28 -28.43 15.09
N ARG A 627 -5.56 -28.13 14.85
CA ARG A 627 -6.03 -26.87 14.27
C ARG A 627 -6.76 -26.05 15.32
N ARG A 628 -6.71 -24.73 15.20
CA ARG A 628 -7.52 -23.79 16.00
C ARG A 628 -8.37 -22.90 15.10
N ILE A 629 -9.47 -22.43 15.64
CA ILE A 629 -10.26 -21.33 15.06
C ILE A 629 -9.95 -20.04 15.82
N ARG A 630 -9.57 -18.99 15.10
CA ARG A 630 -9.32 -17.65 15.65
C ARG A 630 -10.21 -16.63 14.94
N GLN A 631 -10.78 -15.70 15.70
CA GLN A 631 -11.55 -14.58 15.15
C GLN A 631 -10.61 -13.49 14.61
N LEU A 632 -10.88 -13.00 13.41
CA LEU A 632 -10.10 -11.95 12.76
C LEU A 632 -10.77 -10.58 12.87
N THR A 633 -12.10 -10.53 12.74
CA THR A 633 -12.84 -9.27 12.78
C THR A 633 -13.97 -9.29 13.79
N TYR A 634 -14.39 -8.11 14.24
CA TYR A 634 -15.25 -7.95 15.42
C TYR A 634 -16.34 -6.88 15.24
N LEU A 635 -16.54 -6.41 14.00
CA LEU A 635 -17.49 -5.33 13.75
C LEU A 635 -18.94 -5.81 13.73
N LEU A 636 -19.83 -4.85 13.89
CA LEU A 636 -21.25 -5.05 13.67
C LEU A 636 -21.61 -4.86 12.19
N ASN A 637 -22.74 -5.42 11.81
CA ASN A 637 -23.24 -5.62 10.45
C ASN A 637 -22.67 -6.88 9.77
N MET A 638 -21.99 -6.71 8.65
CA MET A 638 -21.58 -7.80 7.78
C MET A 638 -20.14 -7.60 7.34
N GLU A 639 -19.30 -8.60 7.56
CA GLU A 639 -17.98 -8.73 6.95
C GLU A 639 -17.86 -10.12 6.33
N ARG A 640 -17.71 -10.18 5.01
CA ARG A 640 -17.78 -11.42 4.25
C ARG A 640 -17.02 -11.33 2.93
N GLU A 641 -17.13 -12.40 2.12
CA GLU A 641 -16.46 -12.52 0.84
C GLU A 641 -14.93 -12.34 0.93
N PRO A 642 -14.22 -12.98 1.89
CA PRO A 642 -12.77 -12.84 1.97
C PRO A 642 -12.10 -13.37 0.69
N SER A 643 -11.01 -12.70 0.35
CA SER A 643 -10.02 -13.05 -0.66
C SER A 643 -8.64 -12.66 -0.14
N PHE A 644 -7.59 -13.00 -0.88
CA PHE A 644 -6.21 -12.73 -0.48
C PHE A 644 -5.50 -11.87 -1.51
N MET A 645 -4.71 -10.94 -1.00
CA MET A 645 -3.59 -10.39 -1.73
C MET A 645 -2.50 -11.45 -1.88
N SER A 646 -1.70 -11.33 -2.92
CA SER A 646 -0.54 -12.19 -3.21
C SER A 646 0.46 -12.23 -2.05
N ASP A 647 0.50 -11.21 -1.19
CA ASP A 647 1.33 -11.19 0.02
C ASP A 647 0.65 -11.77 1.27
N GLY A 648 -0.55 -12.33 1.16
CA GLY A 648 -1.25 -12.99 2.27
C GLY A 648 -2.08 -12.08 3.16
N ARG A 649 -2.16 -10.77 2.89
CA ARG A 649 -3.19 -9.91 3.52
C ARG A 649 -4.58 -10.31 3.05
N VAL A 650 -5.55 -10.29 3.96
CA VAL A 650 -6.94 -10.61 3.67
C VAL A 650 -7.66 -9.36 3.19
N ILE A 651 -8.39 -9.45 2.09
CA ILE A 651 -9.25 -8.40 1.54
C ILE A 651 -10.70 -8.89 1.52
N PHE A 652 -11.66 -8.01 1.79
CA PHE A 652 -13.05 -8.43 1.99
C PHE A 652 -14.03 -7.27 1.87
N THR A 653 -15.33 -7.60 1.85
CA THR A 653 -16.43 -6.66 1.82
C THR A 653 -17.00 -6.44 3.21
N THR A 654 -17.26 -5.17 3.55
CA THR A 654 -17.84 -4.76 4.83
C THR A 654 -19.09 -3.90 4.62
N GLU A 655 -20.14 -4.16 5.38
CA GLU A 655 -21.31 -3.29 5.50
C GLU A 655 -21.10 -2.25 6.59
N LYS A 656 -21.25 -0.98 6.19
CA LYS A 656 -21.17 0.15 7.08
C LYS A 656 -22.49 0.90 7.06
N ARG A 657 -23.30 0.64 8.07
CA ARG A 657 -24.55 1.36 8.30
C ARG A 657 -24.51 2.06 9.65
N ALA A 658 -24.60 3.39 9.62
CA ALA A 658 -24.69 4.26 10.78
C ALA A 658 -25.61 5.44 10.44
N PRO A 659 -26.14 6.22 11.39
CA PRO A 659 -26.96 7.39 11.09
C PRO A 659 -26.33 8.30 10.02
N SER A 660 -27.13 8.65 9.02
CA SER A 660 -26.73 9.48 7.87
C SER A 660 -25.59 8.88 7.02
N PHE A 661 -25.40 7.55 7.06
CA PHE A 661 -24.33 6.87 6.32
C PHE A 661 -24.67 5.41 5.99
N ALA A 662 -24.52 5.03 4.73
CA ALA A 662 -24.56 3.63 4.29
C ALA A 662 -23.55 3.38 3.16
N GLN A 663 -22.71 2.36 3.30
CA GLN A 663 -21.82 1.87 2.24
C GLN A 663 -21.62 0.35 2.38
N LEU A 664 -21.56 -0.38 1.26
CA LEU A 664 -20.73 -1.60 1.21
C LEU A 664 -19.35 -1.19 0.70
N ALA A 665 -18.33 -1.42 1.52
CA ALA A 665 -16.99 -0.95 1.25
C ALA A 665 -15.98 -2.10 1.28
N LEU A 666 -14.80 -1.88 0.70
CA LEU A 666 -13.73 -2.88 0.68
C LEU A 666 -12.73 -2.60 1.81
N ARG A 667 -12.33 -3.63 2.55
CA ARG A 667 -11.31 -3.52 3.60
C ARG A 667 -10.21 -4.55 3.41
N ARG A 668 -9.08 -4.31 4.10
CA ARG A 668 -7.96 -5.23 4.22
C ARG A 668 -7.58 -5.40 5.69
N ILE A 669 -6.98 -6.54 6.03
CA ILE A 669 -6.42 -6.83 7.36
C ILE A 669 -5.22 -7.78 7.20
N ASN A 670 -4.24 -7.68 8.08
CA ASN A 670 -3.17 -8.67 8.15
C ASN A 670 -3.72 -9.99 8.71
N LEU A 671 -3.11 -11.11 8.33
CA LEU A 671 -3.61 -12.43 8.73
C LEU A 671 -3.51 -12.68 10.25
N ASP A 672 -2.60 -11.99 10.94
CA ASP A 672 -2.48 -12.00 12.40
C ASP A 672 -3.61 -11.22 13.11
N GLY A 673 -4.41 -10.45 12.37
CA GLY A 673 -5.51 -9.63 12.86
C GLY A 673 -5.18 -8.14 13.01
N GLY A 674 -3.92 -7.73 12.82
CA GLY A 674 -3.52 -6.33 12.91
C GLY A 674 -3.81 -5.52 11.63
N ASP A 675 -3.69 -4.20 11.72
CA ASP A 675 -3.86 -3.25 10.60
C ASP A 675 -5.20 -3.43 9.88
N TYR A 676 -6.28 -3.41 10.66
CA TYR A 676 -7.64 -3.39 10.12
C TYR A 676 -7.87 -2.06 9.38
N HIS A 677 -7.79 -2.09 8.05
CA HIS A 677 -7.58 -0.89 7.23
C HIS A 677 -8.60 -0.78 6.09
N PRO A 678 -9.07 0.43 5.76
CA PRO A 678 -9.66 0.74 4.46
C PRO A 678 -8.91 0.16 3.25
N LEU A 679 -9.62 -0.43 2.28
CA LEU A 679 -9.06 -0.73 0.96
C LEU A 679 -9.57 0.25 -0.09
N TYR A 680 -10.90 0.30 -0.30
CA TYR A 680 -11.50 1.20 -1.29
C TYR A 680 -13.00 1.43 -1.03
N ALA A 681 -13.61 2.42 -1.69
CA ALA A 681 -15.06 2.72 -1.59
C ALA A 681 -15.58 2.95 -0.16
N GLN A 682 -14.78 3.60 0.69
CA GLN A 682 -15.20 3.89 2.07
C GLN A 682 -16.21 5.04 2.17
N ARG A 683 -16.45 5.78 1.08
CA ARG A 683 -17.28 6.99 1.02
C ARG A 683 -17.98 7.03 -0.34
N GLY A 684 -19.09 7.76 -0.41
CA GLY A 684 -19.87 7.92 -1.64
C GLY A 684 -19.14 8.64 -2.78
N SER A 685 -17.98 9.27 -2.53
CA SER A 685 -17.19 9.99 -3.54
C SER A 685 -16.78 9.14 -4.76
N ILE A 686 -16.82 7.81 -4.67
CA ILE A 686 -16.57 6.91 -5.80
C ILE A 686 -17.75 6.88 -6.80
N GLY A 687 -18.93 7.39 -6.42
CA GLY A 687 -20.12 7.41 -7.26
C GLY A 687 -20.92 6.10 -7.22
N HIS A 688 -20.61 5.19 -6.32
CA HIS A 688 -21.37 3.97 -6.06
C HIS A 688 -21.44 3.71 -4.56
N PRO A 689 -22.62 3.43 -3.98
CA PRO A 689 -22.76 3.16 -2.55
C PRO A 689 -22.33 1.74 -2.15
N GLU A 690 -22.10 0.85 -3.12
CA GLU A 690 -21.72 -0.53 -2.85
C GLU A 690 -20.54 -0.99 -3.73
N ALA A 691 -19.49 -1.54 -3.10
CA ALA A 691 -18.41 -2.28 -3.74
C ALA A 691 -18.25 -3.65 -3.05
N THR A 692 -18.28 -4.72 -3.84
CA THR A 692 -18.35 -6.11 -3.35
C THR A 692 -17.41 -7.04 -4.13
N GLN A 693 -17.18 -8.25 -3.61
CA GLN A 693 -16.49 -9.35 -4.31
C GLN A 693 -15.09 -8.96 -4.84
N VAL A 694 -14.27 -8.35 -3.98
CA VAL A 694 -12.93 -7.89 -4.38
C VAL A 694 -11.96 -9.06 -4.56
N VAL A 695 -11.17 -9.00 -5.64
CA VAL A 695 -10.04 -9.91 -5.88
C VAL A 695 -8.80 -9.13 -6.32
N GLU A 696 -7.61 -9.61 -5.94
CA GLU A 696 -6.35 -9.12 -6.51
C GLU A 696 -6.06 -9.87 -7.82
N LEU A 697 -5.73 -9.15 -8.88
CA LEU A 697 -5.34 -9.70 -10.18
C LEU A 697 -3.82 -9.99 -10.22
N ALA A 698 -3.35 -10.70 -11.25
CA ALA A 698 -1.93 -11.07 -11.38
C ALA A 698 -0.98 -9.84 -11.38
N ASP A 699 -1.43 -8.71 -11.91
CA ASP A 699 -0.69 -7.44 -11.91
C ASP A 699 -0.81 -6.63 -10.60
N LYS A 700 -1.47 -7.20 -9.58
CA LYS A 700 -1.80 -6.61 -8.27
C LYS A 700 -2.69 -5.37 -8.30
N ASP A 701 -3.38 -5.11 -9.40
CA ASP A 701 -4.57 -4.27 -9.34
C ASP A 701 -5.76 -5.10 -8.83
N PHE A 702 -6.83 -4.41 -8.44
CA PHE A 702 -7.98 -5.05 -7.78
C PHE A 702 -9.21 -4.93 -8.67
N ALA A 703 -9.91 -6.04 -8.88
CA ALA A 703 -11.22 -6.04 -9.51
C ALA A 703 -12.32 -6.15 -8.44
N ALA A 704 -13.42 -5.43 -8.62
CA ALA A 704 -14.59 -5.49 -7.73
C ALA A 704 -15.89 -5.13 -8.48
N ILE A 705 -17.02 -5.52 -7.90
CA ILE A 705 -18.36 -5.23 -8.43
C ILE A 705 -18.92 -3.99 -7.73
N PHE A 706 -19.14 -2.93 -8.51
CA PHE A 706 -19.72 -1.67 -8.06
C PHE A 706 -21.21 -1.61 -8.41
N ARG A 707 -22.06 -1.31 -7.43
CA ARG A 707 -23.50 -1.40 -7.59
C ARG A 707 -24.30 -0.39 -6.78
N THR A 708 -25.62 -0.45 -6.93
CA THR A 708 -26.58 0.27 -6.10
C THR A 708 -27.50 -0.74 -5.42
N PRO A 709 -28.15 -0.39 -4.29
CA PRO A 709 -29.07 -1.31 -3.60
C PRO A 709 -30.22 -1.83 -4.49
N SER A 710 -30.60 -1.09 -5.53
CA SER A 710 -31.64 -1.46 -6.49
C SER A 710 -31.17 -2.36 -7.64
N THR A 711 -29.86 -2.59 -7.80
CA THR A 711 -29.36 -3.45 -8.88
C THR A 711 -29.79 -4.89 -8.62
N PRO A 712 -30.52 -5.55 -9.53
CA PRO A 712 -31.10 -6.86 -9.25
C PRO A 712 -30.04 -7.98 -9.29
N HIS A 713 -30.42 -9.14 -8.74
CA HIS A 713 -29.73 -10.43 -8.89
C HIS A 713 -28.23 -10.43 -8.56
N GLY A 714 -27.81 -9.64 -7.57
CA GLY A 714 -26.41 -9.55 -7.15
C GLY A 714 -25.46 -8.94 -8.19
N GLY A 715 -26.00 -8.38 -9.28
CA GLY A 715 -25.21 -7.78 -10.35
C GLY A 715 -24.68 -6.39 -10.04
N GLY A 716 -23.75 -5.95 -10.86
CA GLY A 716 -23.22 -4.59 -10.87
C GLY A 716 -22.34 -4.30 -12.09
N ALA A 717 -21.65 -3.17 -12.05
CA ALA A 717 -20.61 -2.83 -13.00
C ALA A 717 -19.26 -3.38 -12.49
N ILE A 718 -18.47 -3.96 -13.38
CA ILE A 718 -17.09 -4.36 -13.06
C ILE A 718 -16.18 -3.14 -13.11
N ALA A 719 -15.32 -2.96 -12.12
CA ALA A 719 -14.28 -1.95 -12.17
C ALA A 719 -12.95 -2.47 -11.59
N VAL A 720 -11.86 -1.91 -12.09
CA VAL A 720 -10.49 -2.24 -11.72
C VAL A 720 -9.84 -1.00 -11.10
N PHE A 721 -9.15 -1.15 -9.97
CA PHE A 721 -8.48 -0.02 -9.31
C PHE A 721 -7.06 -0.35 -8.87
N ASN A 722 -6.20 0.67 -8.93
CA ASN A 722 -4.81 0.59 -8.50
C ASN A 722 -4.60 1.28 -7.16
N ARG A 723 -4.52 0.50 -6.08
CA ARG A 723 -4.38 1.04 -4.72
C ARG A 723 -3.18 1.97 -4.51
N SER A 724 -2.15 1.91 -5.38
CA SER A 724 -0.94 2.74 -5.25
C SER A 724 -1.12 4.20 -5.71
N ILE A 725 -2.28 4.57 -6.27
CA ILE A 725 -2.53 5.90 -6.84
C ILE A 725 -3.47 6.76 -5.97
N GLY A 726 -4.32 6.15 -5.14
CA GLY A 726 -5.19 6.86 -4.20
C GLY A 726 -6.68 6.70 -4.48
N ILE A 727 -7.48 7.61 -3.90
CA ILE A 727 -8.96 7.59 -3.94
C ILE A 727 -9.45 8.38 -5.16
N ASP A 728 -10.53 7.91 -5.80
CA ASP A 728 -11.23 8.66 -6.85
C ASP A 728 -12.35 9.56 -6.34
N PHE A 729 -12.65 10.58 -7.13
CA PHE A 729 -13.73 11.55 -6.90
C PHE A 729 -14.60 11.58 -8.17
N ARG A 730 -15.53 10.63 -8.24
CA ARG A 730 -16.41 10.38 -9.39
C ARG A 730 -17.87 10.71 -9.13
N SER A 731 -18.29 10.83 -7.85
CA SER A 731 -19.65 11.23 -7.56
C SER A 731 -19.89 12.69 -7.95
N PRO A 732 -20.99 13.02 -8.66
CA PRO A 732 -21.40 14.39 -8.89
C PRO A 732 -22.26 14.97 -7.75
N ASP A 733 -22.60 14.16 -6.73
CA ASP A 733 -23.47 14.59 -5.63
C ASP A 733 -22.68 15.32 -4.54
N ALA A 734 -23.05 16.56 -4.24
CA ALA A 734 -22.41 17.35 -3.19
C ALA A 734 -22.54 16.71 -1.80
N ALA A 735 -23.57 15.89 -1.55
CA ALA A 735 -23.75 15.18 -0.29
C ALA A 735 -22.65 14.13 -0.01
N ASP A 736 -21.96 13.67 -1.05
CA ASP A 736 -20.84 12.72 -0.94
C ASP A 736 -19.52 13.40 -0.51
N TYR A 737 -19.52 14.73 -0.39
CA TYR A 737 -18.38 15.57 -0.01
C TYR A 737 -18.74 16.47 1.19
N PRO A 738 -19.02 15.90 2.37
CA PRO A 738 -19.66 16.60 3.48
C PRO A 738 -18.83 17.74 4.09
N VAL A 739 -17.50 17.74 3.90
CA VAL A 739 -16.60 18.79 4.43
C VAL A 739 -16.34 19.88 3.40
N ASP A 740 -16.14 19.52 2.14
CA ASP A 740 -15.79 20.47 1.08
C ASP A 740 -16.27 19.98 -0.30
N PRO A 741 -17.50 20.33 -0.72
CA PRO A 741 -17.99 20.01 -2.05
C PRO A 741 -17.35 20.84 -3.17
N GLY A 742 -16.43 21.76 -2.85
CA GLY A 742 -15.71 22.59 -3.84
C GLY A 742 -14.90 21.78 -4.85
N VAL A 743 -14.60 20.51 -4.57
CA VAL A 743 -13.99 19.57 -5.53
C VAL A 743 -14.83 19.39 -6.81
N LEU A 744 -16.15 19.65 -6.75
CA LEU A 744 -17.08 19.52 -7.87
C LEU A 744 -17.12 20.74 -8.79
N ASP A 745 -16.66 21.91 -8.35
CA ASP A 745 -16.71 23.15 -9.11
C ASP A 745 -15.33 23.44 -9.75
N PRO A 746 -15.17 23.26 -11.08
CA PRO A 746 -13.90 23.43 -11.78
C PRO A 746 -13.26 24.83 -11.62
N THR A 747 -14.04 25.83 -11.21
CA THR A 747 -13.55 27.20 -10.99
C THR A 747 -12.86 27.38 -9.64
N GLN A 748 -13.10 26.48 -8.69
CA GLN A 748 -12.49 26.52 -7.36
C GLN A 748 -11.04 26.03 -7.43
N LEU A 749 -10.17 26.59 -6.59
CA LEU A 749 -8.78 26.13 -6.43
C LEU A 749 -8.71 24.66 -5.97
N GLN A 750 -9.75 24.23 -5.26
CA GLN A 750 -10.00 22.92 -4.70
C GLN A 750 -10.33 21.85 -5.75
N SER A 751 -10.77 22.25 -6.95
CA SER A 751 -11.12 21.27 -7.98
C SER A 751 -9.89 20.61 -8.59
N LEU A 752 -10.06 19.33 -8.88
CA LEU A 752 -9.04 18.50 -9.51
C LEU A 752 -8.75 18.99 -10.93
N ASP A 753 -7.47 19.12 -11.26
CA ASP A 753 -7.03 19.26 -12.64
C ASP A 753 -6.81 17.86 -13.24
N PRO A 754 -7.58 17.44 -14.25
CA PRO A 754 -7.43 16.13 -14.89
C PRO A 754 -6.04 15.87 -15.48
N ALA A 755 -5.27 16.91 -15.81
CA ALA A 755 -3.91 16.77 -16.34
C ALA A 755 -2.90 16.34 -15.27
N TYR A 756 -3.17 16.63 -13.99
CA TYR A 756 -2.28 16.35 -12.87
C TYR A 756 -2.84 15.30 -11.90
N PHE A 757 -4.16 15.13 -11.87
CA PHE A 757 -4.82 14.16 -11.02
C PHE A 757 -4.80 12.76 -11.65
N LEU A 758 -4.20 11.81 -10.94
CA LEU A 758 -4.13 10.42 -11.35
C LEU A 758 -5.33 9.65 -10.83
N ARG A 759 -6.15 9.11 -11.74
CA ARG A 759 -7.29 8.25 -11.38
C ARG A 759 -6.82 6.82 -11.10
N SER A 760 -7.33 6.23 -10.03
CA SER A 760 -7.03 4.86 -9.62
C SER A 760 -8.00 3.87 -10.26
N LEU A 761 -9.28 4.22 -10.33
CA LEU A 761 -10.39 3.41 -10.81
C LEU A 761 -10.53 3.55 -12.33
N ARG A 762 -10.70 2.40 -13.00
CA ARG A 762 -11.05 2.25 -14.41
C ARG A 762 -12.29 1.35 -14.53
N SER A 763 -13.15 1.64 -15.50
CA SER A 763 -14.22 0.71 -15.89
C SER A 763 -13.78 -0.01 -17.16
N PRO A 764 -13.46 -1.32 -17.10
CA PRO A 764 -13.08 -2.08 -18.29
C PRO A 764 -14.21 -2.15 -19.33
N ASP A 765 -15.48 -2.18 -18.89
CA ASP A 765 -16.67 -2.07 -19.75
C ASP A 765 -17.48 -0.82 -19.38
N PRO A 766 -17.17 0.35 -19.97
CA PRO A 766 -17.88 1.61 -19.68
C PRO A 766 -19.36 1.60 -20.08
N ALA A 767 -19.83 0.64 -20.90
CA ALA A 767 -21.23 0.52 -21.28
C ALA A 767 -22.06 -0.25 -20.23
N SER A 768 -21.39 -0.96 -19.32
CA SER A 768 -22.04 -1.58 -18.17
C SER A 768 -22.29 -0.55 -17.07
N ASN A 769 -23.49 -0.55 -16.52
CA ASN A 769 -23.92 0.38 -15.50
C ASN A 769 -24.80 -0.36 -14.50
N ALA A 770 -24.65 -0.05 -13.22
CA ALA A 770 -25.44 -0.64 -12.15
C ALA A 770 -26.62 0.25 -11.70
N ARG A 771 -26.69 1.49 -12.18
CA ARG A 771 -27.81 2.40 -11.88
C ARG A 771 -28.99 2.11 -12.80
N PRO A 772 -30.24 2.34 -12.37
CA PRO A 772 -31.42 2.16 -13.23
C PRO A 772 -31.28 2.86 -14.58
N GLY A 773 -31.67 2.19 -15.66
CA GLY A 773 -31.57 2.67 -17.04
C GLY A 773 -30.72 1.79 -17.95
N PRO A 774 -30.31 2.32 -19.12
CA PRO A 774 -29.61 1.57 -20.14
C PRO A 774 -28.28 0.98 -19.67
N THR A 775 -27.99 -0.24 -20.13
CA THR A 775 -26.72 -0.94 -19.89
C THR A 775 -26.38 -1.89 -21.04
N SER A 776 -25.14 -2.36 -21.13
CA SER A 776 -24.75 -3.52 -21.94
C SER A 776 -25.01 -4.85 -21.24
N GLY A 777 -25.13 -4.84 -19.90
CA GLY A 777 -25.27 -6.01 -19.07
C GLY A 777 -24.68 -5.82 -17.68
N LEU A 778 -24.83 -6.82 -16.83
CA LEU A 778 -24.34 -6.82 -15.45
C LEU A 778 -23.28 -7.89 -15.23
N TYR A 779 -22.35 -7.59 -14.33
CA TYR A 779 -21.26 -8.47 -13.90
C TYR A 779 -21.44 -8.93 -12.46
N THR A 780 -20.90 -10.10 -12.15
CA THR A 780 -20.68 -10.61 -10.80
C THR A 780 -19.48 -11.57 -10.77
N SER A 781 -19.05 -12.00 -9.58
CA SER A 781 -18.10 -13.08 -9.35
C SER A 781 -16.77 -12.97 -10.11
N PRO A 782 -16.02 -11.84 -10.02
CA PRO A 782 -14.70 -11.77 -10.63
C PRO A 782 -13.72 -12.72 -9.94
N SER A 783 -12.83 -13.37 -10.69
CA SER A 783 -11.70 -14.13 -10.15
C SER A 783 -10.48 -14.09 -11.07
N ALA A 784 -9.28 -14.09 -10.49
CA ALA A 784 -8.04 -14.03 -11.26
C ALA A 784 -7.67 -15.38 -11.89
N ILE A 785 -7.03 -15.33 -13.06
CA ILE A 785 -6.34 -16.45 -13.70
C ILE A 785 -4.89 -16.05 -14.07
N PRO A 786 -3.98 -17.00 -14.35
CA PRO A 786 -2.53 -16.72 -14.40
C PRO A 786 -2.07 -15.67 -15.42
N ASP A 787 -2.68 -15.58 -16.59
CA ASP A 787 -2.24 -14.76 -17.74
C ASP A 787 -2.60 -13.28 -17.66
N GLY A 788 -2.94 -12.78 -16.46
CA GLY A 788 -3.36 -11.38 -16.28
C GLY A 788 -4.76 -11.08 -16.81
N LEU A 789 -5.51 -12.11 -17.24
CA LEU A 789 -6.94 -12.06 -17.48
C LEU A 789 -7.72 -12.38 -16.19
N MET A 790 -9.05 -12.27 -16.26
CA MET A 790 -9.94 -12.66 -15.18
C MET A 790 -11.15 -13.43 -15.70
N LEU A 791 -11.69 -14.32 -14.87
CA LEU A 791 -13.03 -14.87 -15.05
C LEU A 791 -14.04 -13.88 -14.48
N VAL A 792 -15.16 -13.70 -15.17
CA VAL A 792 -16.32 -12.93 -14.68
C VAL A 792 -17.60 -13.66 -15.07
N SER A 793 -18.63 -13.53 -14.24
CA SER A 793 -19.98 -13.89 -14.65
C SER A 793 -20.67 -12.67 -15.23
N PHE A 794 -21.11 -12.75 -16.47
CA PHE A 794 -21.72 -11.64 -17.21
C PHE A 794 -23.04 -12.07 -17.84
N GLY A 795 -24.04 -11.19 -17.73
CA GLY A 795 -25.33 -11.36 -18.34
C GLY A 795 -25.72 -10.12 -19.14
N GLU A 796 -26.03 -10.30 -20.41
CA GLU A 796 -26.46 -9.21 -21.30
C GLU A 796 -27.84 -8.67 -20.86
N ALA A 797 -27.98 -7.34 -20.88
CA ALA A 797 -29.24 -6.67 -20.64
C ALA A 797 -29.25 -5.30 -21.32
N GLY A 798 -30.39 -4.89 -21.86
CA GLY A 798 -30.56 -3.53 -22.39
C GLY A 798 -30.94 -2.49 -21.31
N ASP A 799 -31.46 -2.95 -20.16
CA ASP A 799 -31.83 -2.12 -19.02
C ASP A 799 -31.58 -2.89 -17.71
N VAL A 800 -31.02 -2.20 -16.72
CA VAL A 800 -30.69 -2.80 -15.40
C VAL A 800 -31.89 -3.42 -14.71
N ALA A 801 -33.06 -2.77 -14.77
CA ALA A 801 -34.26 -3.24 -14.07
C ALA A 801 -34.89 -4.47 -14.74
N ALA A 802 -34.59 -4.72 -16.01
CA ALA A 802 -35.10 -5.83 -16.79
C ALA A 802 -34.18 -7.07 -16.77
N PHE A 803 -33.00 -6.98 -16.17
CA PHE A 803 -32.08 -8.09 -16.11
C PHE A 803 -32.66 -9.25 -15.28
N GLY A 804 -32.78 -10.44 -15.88
CA GLY A 804 -33.42 -11.62 -15.29
C GLY A 804 -32.50 -12.52 -14.46
N GLY A 805 -31.22 -12.16 -14.30
CA GLY A 805 -30.26 -12.97 -13.54
C GLY A 805 -29.65 -14.13 -14.32
N ASP A 806 -29.69 -14.09 -15.66
CA ASP A 806 -29.06 -15.08 -16.53
C ASP A 806 -27.58 -14.68 -16.70
N TYR A 807 -26.68 -15.53 -16.20
CA TYR A 807 -25.26 -15.26 -16.11
C TYR A 807 -24.48 -16.39 -16.76
N ASP A 808 -23.61 -16.05 -17.69
CA ASP A 808 -22.61 -16.97 -18.24
C ASP A 808 -21.21 -16.61 -17.72
N VAL A 809 -20.28 -17.55 -17.76
CA VAL A 809 -18.87 -17.30 -17.39
C VAL A 809 -18.09 -16.86 -18.62
N TYR A 810 -17.41 -15.72 -18.51
CA TYR A 810 -16.53 -15.15 -19.52
C TYR A 810 -15.10 -15.05 -19.01
N VAL A 811 -14.16 -15.12 -19.95
CA VAL A 811 -12.77 -14.71 -19.74
C VAL A 811 -12.64 -13.29 -20.27
N MET A 812 -12.14 -12.37 -19.44
CA MET A 812 -12.11 -10.94 -19.71
C MET A 812 -10.72 -10.36 -19.51
N ASP A 813 -10.31 -9.49 -20.43
CA ASP A 813 -9.16 -8.62 -20.27
C ASP A 813 -9.53 -7.42 -19.37
N PRO A 814 -8.92 -7.27 -18.18
CA PRO A 814 -9.23 -6.19 -17.25
C PRO A 814 -8.83 -4.80 -17.76
N ILE A 815 -8.00 -4.71 -18.80
CA ILE A 815 -7.61 -3.44 -19.42
C ILE A 815 -8.59 -3.07 -20.51
N THR A 816 -8.74 -3.90 -21.54
CA THR A 816 -9.53 -3.51 -22.72
C THR A 816 -11.03 -3.75 -22.57
N GLY A 817 -11.45 -4.58 -21.60
CA GLY A 817 -12.83 -5.02 -21.46
C GLY A 817 -13.26 -6.07 -22.48
N ALA A 818 -12.36 -6.48 -23.39
CA ALA A 818 -12.61 -7.56 -24.32
C ALA A 818 -12.90 -8.84 -23.53
N LYS A 819 -14.00 -9.53 -23.85
CA LYS A 819 -14.43 -10.74 -23.16
C LYS A 819 -14.91 -11.80 -24.13
N THR A 820 -14.61 -13.05 -23.82
CA THR A 820 -15.02 -14.24 -24.59
C THR A 820 -15.77 -15.19 -23.67
N LYS A 821 -16.94 -15.66 -24.09
CA LYS A 821 -17.73 -16.62 -23.32
C LYS A 821 -16.95 -17.93 -23.20
N LEU A 822 -16.78 -18.42 -21.98
CA LEU A 822 -16.12 -19.70 -21.69
C LEU A 822 -17.15 -20.83 -21.55
N LEU A 823 -18.21 -20.61 -20.79
CA LEU A 823 -19.29 -21.58 -20.54
C LEU A 823 -20.57 -20.88 -20.06
N GLY A 824 -21.67 -21.63 -20.07
CA GLY A 824 -22.99 -21.20 -19.61
C GLY A 824 -24.07 -21.35 -20.68
N GLU A 825 -25.32 -21.46 -20.25
CA GLU A 825 -26.49 -21.67 -21.12
C GLU A 825 -27.67 -20.83 -20.65
N ALA A 826 -28.53 -20.42 -21.59
CA ALA A 826 -29.73 -19.67 -21.26
C ALA A 826 -30.62 -20.44 -20.26
N GLY A 827 -31.18 -19.71 -19.29
CA GLY A 827 -32.09 -20.28 -18.29
C GLY A 827 -31.43 -20.72 -16.99
N SER A 828 -30.13 -20.52 -16.82
CA SER A 828 -29.44 -20.67 -15.53
C SER A 828 -28.45 -19.53 -15.27
N ALA A 829 -27.93 -19.48 -14.05
CA ALA A 829 -26.89 -18.54 -13.65
C ALA A 829 -25.63 -19.32 -13.29
N GLU A 830 -24.59 -19.22 -14.12
CA GLU A 830 -23.26 -19.72 -13.84
C GLU A 830 -22.40 -18.63 -13.17
N VAL A 831 -22.15 -18.83 -11.87
CA VAL A 831 -21.51 -17.84 -10.99
C VAL A 831 -20.36 -18.44 -10.17
N ASP A 832 -19.59 -17.56 -9.52
CA ASP A 832 -18.48 -17.90 -8.62
C ASP A 832 -17.41 -18.81 -9.26
N ALA A 833 -17.13 -18.62 -10.55
CA ALA A 833 -16.10 -19.36 -11.25
C ALA A 833 -14.70 -19.04 -10.72
N VAL A 834 -13.89 -20.08 -10.44
CA VAL A 834 -12.50 -19.97 -9.99
C VAL A 834 -11.62 -20.99 -10.70
N GLY A 835 -10.43 -20.55 -11.14
CA GLY A 835 -9.45 -21.41 -11.82
C GLY A 835 -8.68 -22.33 -10.87
N ILE A 836 -8.42 -23.57 -11.30
CA ILE A 836 -7.54 -24.55 -10.64
C ILE A 836 -6.15 -24.46 -11.24
N TYR A 837 -5.23 -23.81 -10.52
CA TYR A 837 -3.81 -23.66 -10.85
C TYR A 837 -2.99 -23.44 -9.56
N ALA A 838 -1.68 -23.66 -9.62
CA ALA A 838 -0.78 -23.36 -8.51
C ALA A 838 -0.26 -21.92 -8.61
N ARG A 839 -0.22 -21.25 -7.46
CA ARG A 839 0.32 -19.90 -7.25
C ARG A 839 1.65 -20.01 -6.51
N LEU A 840 2.57 -19.09 -6.79
CA LEU A 840 3.82 -19.01 -6.04
C LEU A 840 3.53 -18.78 -4.54
N PRO A 841 3.91 -19.71 -3.63
CA PRO A 841 3.72 -19.49 -2.21
C PRO A 841 4.64 -18.36 -1.75
N ARG A 842 4.06 -17.29 -1.22
CA ARG A 842 4.80 -16.15 -0.67
C ARG A 842 4.68 -16.14 0.85
N PRO A 843 5.70 -15.67 1.59
CA PRO A 843 5.58 -15.44 3.02
C PRO A 843 4.39 -14.53 3.30
N THR A 844 3.67 -14.83 4.38
CA THR A 844 2.55 -13.98 4.80
C THR A 844 3.10 -12.64 5.25
N PHE A 845 2.48 -11.56 4.77
CA PHE A 845 2.83 -10.20 5.13
C PHE A 845 2.81 -10.04 6.66
N ARG A 846 3.88 -9.44 7.17
CA ARG A 846 3.99 -8.98 8.55
C ARG A 846 4.21 -7.48 8.51
N SER A 847 3.62 -6.81 9.48
CA SER A 847 3.76 -5.36 9.64
C SER A 847 5.21 -4.92 9.69
N THR A 848 5.49 -3.90 8.89
CA THR A 848 6.78 -3.23 8.79
C THR A 848 6.86 -2.19 9.89
N LEU A 849 7.65 -2.46 10.93
CA LEU A 849 7.81 -1.55 12.08
C LEU A 849 8.47 -0.20 11.70
N ASP A 850 9.07 -0.11 10.51
CA ASP A 850 9.59 1.13 9.91
C ASP A 850 8.50 1.99 9.25
N GLU A 851 7.25 1.51 9.14
CA GLU A 851 6.12 2.31 8.68
C GLU A 851 5.36 2.93 9.87
N PRO A 852 5.38 4.27 10.06
CA PRO A 852 4.77 4.89 11.24
C PRO A 852 3.24 4.66 11.37
N ASN A 853 2.53 4.37 10.27
CA ASN A 853 1.12 3.98 10.28
C ASN A 853 0.87 2.49 10.04
N GLY A 854 1.89 1.76 9.60
CA GLY A 854 1.89 0.30 9.44
C GLY A 854 2.45 -0.41 10.67
N HIS A 855 2.92 0.34 11.68
CA HIS A 855 3.47 -0.17 12.93
C HIS A 855 2.36 -0.76 13.79
N THR A 856 2.04 -2.03 13.51
CA THR A 856 1.21 -2.87 14.36
C THR A 856 1.94 -4.15 14.75
N THR A 857 1.73 -4.61 15.98
CA THR A 857 2.22 -5.90 16.48
C THR A 857 1.14 -6.56 17.30
N ILE A 858 1.05 -7.89 17.21
CA ILE A 858 0.13 -8.69 18.02
C ILE A 858 0.90 -9.37 19.15
N THR A 859 0.46 -9.16 20.39
CA THR A 859 1.00 -9.77 21.61
C THR A 859 -0.01 -10.72 22.24
N ASP A 860 0.38 -11.48 23.27
CA ASP A 860 -0.52 -12.42 23.97
C ASP A 860 -1.47 -11.75 24.99
N LYS A 861 -1.62 -10.42 24.93
CA LYS A 861 -2.48 -9.65 25.83
C LYS A 861 -3.94 -9.67 25.37
N PRO A 862 -4.92 -9.59 26.29
CA PRO A 862 -6.33 -9.44 25.93
C PRO A 862 -6.69 -8.01 25.49
N GLU A 863 -6.03 -6.99 26.03
CA GLU A 863 -6.20 -5.59 25.64
C GLU A 863 -5.38 -5.21 24.40
N SER A 864 -5.83 -4.17 23.70
CA SER A 864 -5.06 -3.49 22.65
C SER A 864 -4.63 -2.10 23.13
N GLU A 865 -3.44 -1.66 22.70
CA GLU A 865 -2.90 -0.32 22.96
C GLU A 865 -2.80 0.46 21.65
N VAL A 866 -3.36 1.66 21.65
CA VAL A 866 -3.46 2.54 20.49
C VAL A 866 -2.71 3.83 20.78
N HIS A 867 -1.70 4.13 19.96
CA HIS A 867 -0.93 5.37 20.01
C HIS A 867 -1.27 6.21 18.77
N VAL A 868 -2.03 7.28 18.96
CA VAL A 868 -2.36 8.23 17.89
C VAL A 868 -1.27 9.30 17.82
N LEU A 869 -0.56 9.38 16.70
CA LEU A 869 0.58 10.29 16.54
C LEU A 869 0.15 11.76 16.40
N ASP A 870 -0.98 12.02 15.75
CA ASP A 870 -1.67 13.33 15.78
C ASP A 870 -3.17 13.13 15.49
N MET A 871 -3.99 13.40 16.50
CA MET A 871 -5.44 13.24 16.45
C MET A 871 -6.11 14.30 15.57
N ARG A 872 -5.48 15.46 15.36
CA ARG A 872 -6.00 16.51 14.47
C ARG A 872 -5.85 16.10 13.01
N VAL A 873 -4.80 15.35 12.68
CA VAL A 873 -4.65 14.73 11.36
C VAL A 873 -5.61 13.56 11.22
N LEU A 874 -5.71 12.69 12.24
CA LEU A 874 -6.58 11.52 12.19
C LEU A 874 -8.04 11.92 11.97
N SER A 875 -8.52 12.95 12.67
CA SER A 875 -9.89 13.45 12.53
C SER A 875 -10.19 13.84 11.08
N THR A 876 -9.26 14.50 10.38
CA THR A 876 -9.47 14.83 8.96
C THR A 876 -9.54 13.59 8.08
N LEU A 877 -8.84 12.49 8.38
CA LEU A 877 -8.97 11.23 7.61
C LEU A 877 -10.32 10.54 7.88
N LEU A 878 -10.85 10.66 9.10
CA LEU A 878 -12.15 10.11 9.47
C LEU A 878 -13.31 10.88 8.83
N PHE A 879 -13.19 12.21 8.70
CA PHE A 879 -14.30 13.08 8.32
C PHE A 879 -14.19 13.73 6.93
N GLN A 880 -12.98 13.92 6.42
CA GLN A 880 -12.73 14.58 5.13
C GLN A 880 -12.10 13.61 4.12
N ASN A 881 -12.76 13.45 2.99
CA ASN A 881 -12.34 12.61 1.87
C ASN A 881 -12.11 13.44 0.61
N THR A 882 -11.52 14.62 0.73
CA THR A 882 -11.24 15.51 -0.41
C THR A 882 -9.77 15.95 -0.39
N PRO A 883 -9.13 16.17 -1.55
CA PRO A 883 -7.73 16.59 -1.62
C PRO A 883 -7.56 18.12 -1.52
N THR A 884 -8.55 18.82 -0.95
CA THR A 884 -8.71 20.27 -1.04
C THR A 884 -7.97 21.06 0.04
N GLY A 885 -7.13 20.38 0.82
CA GLY A 885 -6.48 20.91 2.01
C GLY A 885 -7.22 20.52 3.29
N ARG A 886 -6.46 20.19 4.34
CA ARG A 886 -6.98 19.58 5.56
C ARG A 886 -7.31 20.64 6.61
N LEU A 887 -8.52 20.55 7.17
CA LEU A 887 -8.96 21.39 8.28
C LEU A 887 -8.47 20.83 9.61
N LEU A 888 -7.19 21.10 9.95
CA LEU A 888 -6.62 20.72 11.24
C LEU A 888 -7.18 21.61 12.35
N ASP A 889 -7.93 21.01 13.28
CA ASP A 889 -8.59 21.71 14.37
C ASP A 889 -7.61 21.98 15.55
N PRO A 890 -7.15 23.23 15.77
CA PRO A 890 -6.17 23.52 16.81
C PRO A 890 -6.75 23.47 18.22
N ASP A 891 -8.08 23.52 18.35
CA ASP A 891 -8.81 23.56 19.63
C ASP A 891 -9.32 22.18 20.06
N LEU A 892 -9.02 21.12 19.29
CA LEU A 892 -9.30 19.75 19.67
C LEU A 892 -8.39 19.32 20.84
N ARG A 893 -8.98 19.14 22.03
CA ARG A 893 -8.25 18.81 23.29
C ARG A 893 -8.55 17.43 23.86
N ASP A 894 -9.62 16.79 23.43
CA ASP A 894 -10.03 15.47 23.88
C ASP A 894 -10.90 14.77 22.84
N ILE A 895 -11.08 13.47 23.01
CA ILE A 895 -12.03 12.63 22.27
C ILE A 895 -12.78 11.73 23.23
N THR A 896 -13.96 11.26 22.84
CA THR A 896 -14.68 10.20 23.56
C THR A 896 -14.73 8.93 22.71
N ILE A 897 -14.38 7.79 23.30
CA ILE A 897 -14.44 6.48 22.66
C ILE A 897 -15.71 5.76 23.11
N TYR A 898 -16.42 5.19 22.15
CA TYR A 898 -17.60 4.36 22.36
C TYR A 898 -17.39 2.95 21.83
N GLU A 899 -17.99 1.97 22.50
CA GLU A 899 -18.28 0.62 21.98
C GLU A 899 -19.66 0.67 21.29
N ASP A 900 -19.72 0.33 20.00
CA ASP A 900 -20.99 0.10 19.30
C ASP A 900 -21.55 -1.27 19.73
N MET A 901 -22.81 -1.34 20.17
CA MET A 901 -23.40 -2.58 20.70
C MET A 901 -24.40 -3.19 19.71
N PRO A 902 -24.46 -4.53 19.60
CA PRO A 902 -25.49 -5.20 18.80
C PRO A 902 -26.89 -4.95 19.38
N PRO A 903 -27.96 -5.11 18.57
CA PRO A 903 -29.30 -5.23 19.09
C PRO A 903 -29.38 -6.35 20.15
N PRO A 904 -30.01 -6.09 21.32
CA PRO A 904 -30.36 -7.14 22.26
C PRO A 904 -31.18 -8.26 21.62
N LEU A 905 -31.19 -9.46 22.21
CA LEU A 905 -31.82 -10.64 21.63
C LEU A 905 -33.33 -10.46 21.38
N GLU A 906 -34.00 -9.66 22.21
CA GLU A 906 -35.42 -9.33 22.08
C GLU A 906 -35.73 -8.36 20.92
N VAL A 907 -34.71 -7.68 20.37
CA VAL A 907 -34.85 -6.77 19.22
C VAL A 907 -34.52 -7.54 17.94
N ASP A 908 -35.52 -8.25 17.42
CA ASP A 908 -35.47 -8.99 16.15
C ASP A 908 -36.10 -8.24 14.97
N SER A 909 -36.53 -7.01 15.18
CA SER A 909 -37.07 -6.12 14.15
C SER A 909 -36.88 -4.66 14.56
N PHE A 910 -36.96 -3.74 13.61
CA PHE A 910 -36.88 -2.32 13.92
C PHE A 910 -38.05 -1.81 14.78
N GLU A 911 -39.23 -2.43 14.69
CA GLU A 911 -40.41 -2.08 15.51
C GLU A 911 -40.14 -2.32 17.00
N LYS A 912 -39.34 -3.35 17.32
CA LYS A 912 -38.93 -3.66 18.69
C LYS A 912 -37.73 -2.81 19.17
N GLY A 913 -37.09 -2.05 18.28
CA GLY A 913 -35.92 -1.26 18.62
C GLY A 913 -36.21 0.06 19.38
N GLY A 914 -37.45 0.53 19.38
CA GLY A 914 -37.89 1.71 20.14
C GLY A 914 -37.08 2.98 19.81
N ALA A 915 -36.68 3.73 20.84
CA ALA A 915 -35.92 4.98 20.72
C ALA A 915 -34.50 4.80 20.15
N ASN A 916 -34.03 3.55 20.02
CA ASN A 916 -32.72 3.26 19.44
C ASN A 916 -32.76 3.18 17.91
N VAL A 917 -33.92 3.34 17.27
CA VAL A 917 -34.04 3.29 15.81
C VAL A 917 -34.13 4.69 15.23
N VAL A 918 -33.26 4.96 14.25
CA VAL A 918 -33.24 6.20 13.47
C VAL A 918 -33.70 5.88 12.05
N THR A 919 -34.44 6.80 11.45
CA THR A 919 -34.78 6.80 10.02
C THR A 919 -34.08 7.97 9.35
N ASP A 920 -33.33 7.72 8.28
CA ASP A 920 -32.63 8.72 7.48
C ASP A 920 -32.78 8.42 5.97
N ALA A 921 -32.01 9.13 5.13
CA ALA A 921 -32.04 8.96 3.67
C ALA A 921 -31.63 7.56 3.19
N PHE A 922 -30.98 6.76 4.04
CA PHE A 922 -30.55 5.38 3.76
C PHE A 922 -31.48 4.33 4.38
N GLY A 923 -32.63 4.75 4.94
CA GLY A 923 -33.60 3.86 5.58
C GLY A 923 -33.48 3.86 7.10
N ARG A 924 -33.83 2.73 7.74
CA ARG A 924 -33.78 2.57 9.20
C ARG A 924 -32.43 2.00 9.66
N VAL A 925 -31.99 2.34 10.87
CA VAL A 925 -30.80 1.77 11.53
C VAL A 925 -31.01 1.72 13.04
N TYR A 926 -30.56 0.65 13.67
CA TYR A 926 -30.50 0.53 15.13
C TYR A 926 -29.17 1.10 15.66
N VAL A 927 -29.22 1.88 16.74
CA VAL A 927 -28.04 2.50 17.35
C VAL A 927 -28.10 2.37 18.86
N ARG A 928 -27.12 1.67 19.42
CA ARG A 928 -26.91 1.53 20.86
C ARG A 928 -25.42 1.54 21.12
N ARG A 929 -24.94 2.45 21.97
CA ARG A 929 -23.51 2.68 22.18
C ARG A 929 -23.20 2.73 23.66
N ARG A 930 -22.06 2.19 24.07
CA ARG A 930 -21.57 2.27 25.44
C ARG A 930 -20.34 3.15 25.50
N VAL A 931 -20.33 4.12 26.42
CA VAL A 931 -19.15 4.99 26.62
C VAL A 931 -18.01 4.18 27.22
N LEU A 932 -16.84 4.15 26.58
CA LEU A 932 -15.62 3.57 27.14
C LEU A 932 -14.86 4.59 27.99
N GLY A 933 -14.74 5.82 27.49
CA GLY A 933 -14.09 6.91 28.23
C GLY A 933 -13.71 8.11 27.36
N GLY A 934 -13.37 9.21 28.03
CA GLY A 934 -12.75 10.38 27.42
C GLY A 934 -11.22 10.27 27.47
N VAL A 935 -10.55 10.70 26.40
CA VAL A 935 -9.10 10.64 26.23
C VAL A 935 -8.60 12.05 25.89
N PRO A 936 -7.78 12.68 26.73
CA PRO A 936 -7.20 13.99 26.41
C PRO A 936 -6.10 13.85 25.35
N ILE A 937 -5.85 14.98 24.66
CA ILE A 937 -4.86 15.12 23.60
C ILE A 937 -3.74 16.04 24.10
N GLU A 938 -2.50 15.63 23.85
CA GLU A 938 -1.31 16.40 24.19
C GLU A 938 -1.17 17.66 23.31
N PRO A 939 -0.36 18.66 23.71
CA PRO A 939 -0.17 19.87 22.90
C PRO A 939 0.33 19.62 21.47
N ASP A 940 1.10 18.55 21.26
CA ASP A 940 1.58 18.12 19.95
C ASP A 940 0.54 17.36 19.13
N GLY A 941 -0.69 17.19 19.63
CA GLY A 941 -1.80 16.48 18.99
C GLY A 941 -1.83 14.99 19.28
N SER A 942 -0.83 14.43 19.95
CA SER A 942 -0.73 12.99 20.18
C SER A 942 -1.59 12.53 21.37
N THR A 943 -1.99 11.26 21.37
CA THR A 943 -2.64 10.62 22.52
C THR A 943 -2.41 9.11 22.52
N LYS A 944 -2.51 8.48 23.69
CA LYS A 944 -2.28 7.03 23.85
C LYS A 944 -3.26 6.43 24.83
N PHE A 945 -3.94 5.35 24.44
CA PHE A 945 -4.97 4.71 25.25
C PHE A 945 -5.03 3.21 25.02
N ASN A 946 -5.59 2.47 25.98
CA ASN A 946 -5.86 1.05 25.82
C ASN A 946 -7.37 0.78 25.84
N LEU A 947 -7.77 -0.34 25.24
CA LEU A 947 -9.15 -0.81 25.21
C LEU A 947 -9.19 -2.35 25.20
N PRO A 948 -10.31 -2.98 25.60
CA PRO A 948 -10.46 -4.42 25.43
C PRO A 948 -10.32 -4.76 23.95
N GLY A 949 -9.43 -5.69 23.59
CA GLY A 949 -9.23 -6.02 22.19
C GLY A 949 -10.46 -6.69 21.57
N GLY A 950 -10.68 -6.45 20.30
CA GLY A 950 -11.81 -6.97 19.54
C GLY A 950 -13.12 -6.23 19.77
N LEU A 951 -13.11 -4.98 20.23
CA LEU A 951 -14.35 -4.20 20.31
C LEU A 951 -14.65 -3.45 18.99
N PRO A 952 -15.92 -3.39 18.55
CA PRO A 952 -16.37 -2.41 17.57
C PRO A 952 -16.40 -1.02 18.23
N ILE A 953 -15.49 -0.13 17.82
CA ILE A 953 -15.39 1.21 18.40
C ILE A 953 -15.69 2.34 17.42
N VAL A 954 -16.15 3.47 17.95
CA VAL A 954 -16.35 4.72 17.23
C VAL A 954 -15.87 5.90 18.07
N ILE A 955 -15.32 6.92 17.39
CA ILE A 955 -14.81 8.15 18.03
C ILE A 955 -15.84 9.26 17.91
N LYS A 956 -16.05 9.98 19.02
CA LYS A 956 -16.74 11.28 19.07
C LYS A 956 -15.74 12.38 19.39
N LEU A 957 -15.76 13.43 18.59
CA LEU A 957 -15.04 14.68 18.82
C LEU A 957 -15.94 15.67 19.59
N PRO A 958 -15.38 16.53 20.45
CA PRO A 958 -16.10 17.66 21.01
C PRO A 958 -16.38 18.74 19.95
N ASP A 959 -17.31 19.62 20.27
CA ASP A 959 -17.50 20.86 19.51
C ASP A 959 -16.34 21.83 19.78
N THR A 960 -15.85 22.44 18.72
CA THR A 960 -14.82 23.50 18.74
C THR A 960 -15.33 24.74 18.01
N PRO A 961 -14.66 25.90 18.14
CA PRO A 961 -15.00 27.07 17.33
C PRO A 961 -15.00 26.75 15.83
N LEU A 962 -13.95 26.05 15.36
CA LEU A 962 -13.83 25.65 13.95
C LEU A 962 -14.95 24.70 13.53
N SER A 963 -15.28 23.70 14.35
CA SER A 963 -16.32 22.73 13.99
C SER A 963 -17.69 23.37 13.87
N ARG A 964 -18.00 24.36 14.71
CA ARG A 964 -19.27 25.11 14.65
C ARG A 964 -19.31 26.05 13.46
N GLU A 965 -18.21 26.75 13.17
CA GLU A 965 -18.10 27.63 12.00
C GLU A 965 -18.30 26.85 10.70
N ARG A 966 -17.70 25.66 10.61
CA ARG A 966 -17.66 24.85 9.38
C ARG A 966 -18.65 23.69 9.36
N ASN A 967 -19.52 23.59 10.37
CA ASN A 967 -20.49 22.50 10.52
C ASN A 967 -19.86 21.10 10.34
N LEU A 968 -18.69 20.88 10.94
CA LEU A 968 -17.93 19.66 10.73
C LEU A 968 -18.53 18.49 11.49
N PRO A 969 -18.61 17.28 10.88
CA PRO A 969 -19.08 16.09 11.58
C PRO A 969 -18.26 15.84 12.85
N ARG A 970 -18.95 15.50 13.95
CA ARG A 970 -18.33 15.23 15.26
C ARG A 970 -18.36 13.76 15.65
N PHE A 971 -19.14 12.94 14.95
CA PHE A 971 -19.28 11.52 15.27
C PHE A 971 -18.80 10.67 14.09
N GLN A 972 -17.84 9.79 14.33
CA GLN A 972 -17.34 8.86 13.33
C GLN A 972 -18.47 7.97 12.81
N ARG A 973 -18.64 7.91 11.48
CA ARG A 973 -19.75 7.20 10.82
C ARG A 973 -19.44 5.73 10.48
N GLU A 974 -18.24 5.26 10.80
CA GLU A 974 -17.81 3.89 10.57
C GLU A 974 -17.14 3.33 11.82
N SER A 975 -17.48 2.12 12.22
CA SER A 975 -16.76 1.45 13.29
C SER A 975 -15.38 0.98 12.81
N MET A 976 -14.46 0.95 13.76
CA MET A 976 -13.14 0.32 13.63
C MET A 976 -12.91 -0.63 14.79
N MET A 977 -11.86 -1.43 14.69
CA MET A 977 -11.50 -2.41 15.71
C MET A 977 -9.98 -2.46 15.82
N PHE A 978 -9.52 -2.93 16.97
CA PHE A 978 -8.14 -3.33 17.21
C PHE A 978 -8.16 -4.75 17.76
N ALA A 979 -7.30 -5.63 17.24
CA ALA A 979 -7.30 -7.03 17.62
C ALA A 979 -6.84 -7.21 19.08
N PRO A 980 -7.25 -8.30 19.77
CA PRO A 980 -6.67 -8.68 21.05
C PRO A 980 -5.14 -8.73 20.98
N GLY A 981 -4.49 -7.97 21.87
CA GLY A 981 -3.03 -7.89 21.96
C GLY A 981 -2.38 -6.94 20.96
N GLU A 982 -3.16 -6.23 20.15
CA GLU A 982 -2.64 -5.28 19.16
C GLU A 982 -2.04 -4.05 19.84
N TYR A 983 -0.76 -3.81 19.57
CA TYR A 983 -0.13 -2.50 19.78
C TYR A 983 0.00 -1.84 18.41
N VAL A 984 -0.56 -0.64 18.26
CA VAL A 984 -0.63 0.03 16.96
C VAL A 984 -0.39 1.54 17.03
N HIS A 985 0.27 2.07 16.01
CA HIS A 985 0.34 3.51 15.75
C HIS A 985 -0.75 3.92 14.75
N GLN A 986 -1.43 5.02 15.02
CA GLN A 986 -2.48 5.57 14.18
C GLN A 986 -2.14 7.00 13.75
N SER A 987 -2.46 7.34 12.50
CA SER A 987 -2.20 8.66 11.90
C SER A 987 -0.71 9.00 11.80
N PHE A 988 -0.42 10.28 11.53
CA PHE A 988 0.92 10.84 11.42
C PHE A 988 0.96 12.23 12.02
N LYS A 989 2.13 12.64 12.50
CA LYS A 989 2.38 14.07 12.77
C LYS A 989 2.17 14.86 11.49
N ALA A 990 1.54 16.03 11.61
CA ALA A 990 1.24 16.90 10.47
C ALA A 990 2.45 17.15 9.56
N GLU A 991 3.65 17.34 10.14
CA GLU A 991 4.90 17.58 9.39
C GLU A 991 5.35 16.43 8.46
N PHE A 992 4.86 15.20 8.68
CA PHE A 992 5.22 14.02 7.87
C PHE A 992 4.05 13.49 7.02
N PHE A 993 2.84 14.02 7.23
CA PHE A 993 1.64 13.53 6.55
C PHE A 993 1.76 13.65 5.03
N ASP A 994 2.24 14.78 4.52
CA ASP A 994 2.30 15.04 3.08
C ASP A 994 3.22 14.05 2.35
N ALA A 995 4.32 13.65 2.99
CA ALA A 995 5.30 12.72 2.41
C ALA A 995 4.78 11.29 2.27
N LEU A 996 3.88 10.88 3.16
CA LEU A 996 3.46 9.48 3.32
C LEU A 996 2.02 9.29 2.82
N CYS A 997 1.08 10.12 3.28
CA CYS A 997 -0.33 10.01 2.94
C CYS A 997 -0.78 10.97 1.83
N GLY A 998 -0.07 12.09 1.64
CA GLY A 998 -0.52 13.15 0.72
C GLY A 998 -0.68 12.68 -0.73
N GLN A 999 0.08 11.65 -1.16
CA GLN A 999 -0.03 11.09 -2.50
C GLN A 999 -1.39 10.47 -2.80
N CYS A 1000 -2.07 9.94 -1.78
CA CYS A 1000 -3.38 9.29 -1.92
C CYS A 1000 -4.53 10.15 -1.40
N HIS A 1001 -4.25 11.01 -0.41
CA HIS A 1001 -5.26 11.73 0.36
C HIS A 1001 -5.21 13.26 0.19
N GLY A 1002 -4.33 13.77 -0.68
CA GLY A 1002 -4.01 15.19 -0.81
C GLY A 1002 -3.16 15.71 0.35
N SER A 1003 -2.36 16.74 0.11
CA SER A 1003 -1.55 17.38 1.15
C SER A 1003 -2.40 18.17 2.15
N ILE A 1004 -1.84 18.50 3.30
CA ILE A 1004 -2.47 19.36 4.31
C ILE A 1004 -2.83 20.73 3.71
N SER A 1005 -1.99 21.28 2.84
CA SER A 1005 -2.23 22.57 2.19
C SER A 1005 -3.23 22.49 1.02
N GLY A 1006 -3.49 21.29 0.50
CA GLY A 1006 -4.24 21.08 -0.75
C GLY A 1006 -3.41 21.26 -2.03
N LYS A 1007 -2.12 21.62 -1.92
CA LYS A 1007 -1.23 21.81 -3.07
C LYS A 1007 -0.44 20.55 -3.38
N ALA A 1008 -0.49 20.09 -4.63
CA ALA A 1008 0.19 18.86 -5.06
C ALA A 1008 1.71 18.88 -4.80
N ILE A 1009 2.37 20.02 -5.06
CA ILE A 1009 3.82 20.23 -4.84
C ILE A 1009 4.30 20.06 -3.39
N ASP A 1010 3.40 20.06 -2.40
CA ASP A 1010 3.78 19.81 -1.01
C ASP A 1010 3.93 18.30 -0.72
N THR A 1011 3.47 17.46 -1.63
CA THR A 1011 3.54 16.00 -1.52
C THR A 1011 4.89 15.47 -2.00
N ALA A 1012 5.87 15.40 -1.10
CA ALA A 1012 7.24 15.01 -1.41
C ALA A 1012 7.84 14.12 -0.33
N LEU A 1013 8.79 13.25 -0.70
CA LEU A 1013 9.54 12.45 0.28
C LEU A 1013 10.25 13.38 1.28
N ASN A 1014 10.10 13.09 2.57
CA ASN A 1014 10.92 13.65 3.63
C ASN A 1014 12.03 12.66 4.02
N PRO A 1015 13.33 12.93 3.76
CA PRO A 1015 14.40 11.95 3.94
C PRO A 1015 14.69 11.51 5.39
N ASP A 1016 14.21 12.23 6.41
CA ASP A 1016 14.47 11.98 7.84
C ASP A 1016 13.19 11.65 8.63
N PHE A 1017 12.25 10.92 8.01
CA PHE A 1017 10.98 10.61 8.69
C PHE A 1017 11.11 9.44 9.68
N VAL A 1018 11.91 8.41 9.37
CA VAL A 1018 11.97 7.15 10.16
C VAL A 1018 12.44 7.38 11.60
N THR A 1019 13.36 8.31 11.82
CA THR A 1019 13.95 8.57 13.16
C THR A 1019 13.03 9.41 14.07
N ARG A 1020 12.09 10.15 13.49
CA ARG A 1020 11.33 11.21 14.18
C ARG A 1020 9.80 11.06 14.11
N ALA A 1021 9.27 10.24 13.22
CA ALA A 1021 7.83 10.19 12.95
C ALA A 1021 7.00 9.80 14.17
N SER A 1022 7.51 8.92 15.02
CA SER A 1022 6.83 8.45 16.25
C SER A 1022 7.27 9.19 17.53
N ALA A 1023 8.13 10.22 17.42
CA ALA A 1023 8.55 11.03 18.55
C ALA A 1023 7.44 12.05 18.90
N THR A 1024 6.64 11.68 19.90
CA THR A 1024 5.48 12.44 20.41
C THR A 1024 5.50 12.55 21.93
N ILE A 1025 4.78 13.52 22.48
CA ILE A 1025 4.65 13.73 23.94
C ILE A 1025 3.99 12.52 24.61
N SER A 1026 3.00 11.90 23.96
CA SER A 1026 2.27 10.76 24.54
C SER A 1026 3.02 9.43 24.47
N ARG A 1027 4.08 9.32 23.65
CA ARG A 1027 4.89 8.08 23.52
C ARG A 1027 5.38 7.59 24.87
N ASP A 1028 5.95 8.49 25.67
CA ASP A 1028 6.64 8.17 26.92
C ASP A 1028 5.72 8.28 28.15
N LYS A 1029 4.42 8.54 27.95
CA LYS A 1029 3.38 8.56 29.00
C LYS A 1029 2.67 7.21 29.10
N PRO A 1030 2.10 6.82 30.25
CA PRO A 1030 1.22 5.65 30.32
C PRO A 1030 -0.05 5.86 29.48
N PRO A 1031 -0.65 4.79 28.90
CA PRO A 1031 -1.90 4.90 28.17
C PRO A 1031 -3.07 5.24 29.12
N PHE A 1032 -4.05 5.97 28.62
CA PHE A 1032 -5.35 6.10 29.29
C PHE A 1032 -6.05 4.74 29.36
N VAL A 1033 -6.43 4.33 30.57
CA VAL A 1033 -6.96 2.98 30.81
C VAL A 1033 -8.47 2.94 30.52
N MET A 1034 -8.84 2.34 29.39
CA MET A 1034 -10.24 2.05 29.05
C MET A 1034 -10.52 0.55 28.87
N ALA A 1035 -9.49 -0.29 29.02
CA ALA A 1035 -9.61 -1.76 29.07
C ALA A 1035 -10.33 -2.24 30.35
N LYS A 1036 -11.62 -1.94 30.47
CA LYS A 1036 -12.47 -2.29 31.61
C LYS A 1036 -13.41 -3.45 31.28
N PRO A 1037 -13.75 -4.31 32.26
CA PRO A 1037 -14.79 -5.32 32.08
C PRO A 1037 -16.16 -4.65 31.80
N PRO A 1038 -17.10 -5.33 31.12
CA PRO A 1038 -18.36 -4.72 30.67
C PRO A 1038 -19.18 -4.00 31.77
N ASN A 1039 -19.17 -4.51 33.00
CA ASN A 1039 -19.90 -3.96 34.15
C ASN A 1039 -19.27 -2.68 34.74
N GLU A 1040 -18.05 -2.32 34.36
CA GLU A 1040 -17.34 -1.11 34.84
C GLU A 1040 -17.22 -0.01 33.77
N ARG A 1041 -17.79 -0.26 32.59
CA ARG A 1041 -17.84 0.71 31.49
C ARG A 1041 -18.96 1.75 31.72
N GLY A 1042 -18.91 2.83 30.96
CA GLY A 1042 -19.82 3.97 31.10
C GLY A 1042 -21.27 3.68 30.67
N PRO A 1043 -22.14 4.71 30.68
CA PRO A 1043 -23.55 4.55 30.35
C PRO A 1043 -23.74 4.09 28.89
N ILE A 1044 -24.91 3.48 28.66
CA ILE A 1044 -25.38 3.12 27.33
C ILE A 1044 -26.28 4.25 26.83
N GLU A 1045 -25.97 4.74 25.64
CA GLU A 1045 -26.65 5.82 24.95
C GLU A 1045 -27.30 5.28 23.66
N GLY A 1046 -28.44 5.87 23.30
CA GLY A 1046 -29.09 5.63 22.02
C GLY A 1046 -28.43 6.45 20.89
N PRO A 1047 -29.14 6.68 19.77
CA PRO A 1047 -28.65 7.53 18.70
C PRO A 1047 -28.35 8.96 19.20
N PRO A 1048 -27.36 9.65 18.61
CA PRO A 1048 -27.07 11.03 18.95
C PRO A 1048 -28.30 11.93 18.72
N PRO A 1049 -28.52 12.97 19.55
CA PRO A 1049 -29.60 13.92 19.35
C PRO A 1049 -29.27 14.85 18.17
N GLY A 1050 -29.54 14.38 16.94
CA GLY A 1050 -29.39 15.15 15.69
C GLY A 1050 -28.55 14.44 14.62
N PRO A 1051 -28.75 14.79 13.33
CA PRO A 1051 -28.00 14.25 12.18
C PRO A 1051 -26.55 14.71 12.07
#